data_AF-A0A419GRH6-F1
#
_entry.id   AF-A0A419GRH6-F1
#
_cell.length_a   1.000
_cell.length_b   1.000
_cell.length_c   1.000
_cell.angle_alpha   90.00
_cell.angle_beta   90.00
_cell.angle_gamma   90.00
#
_symmetry.space_group_name_H-M   'P 1'
#
loop_
_entity.id
_entity.type
_entity.pdbx_description
1 polymer ?
#
loop_
_entity_poly.entity_id
_entity_poly.type
_entity_poly.pdbx_seq_one_letter_code
_entity_poly.pdbx_strand_id
1 'polypeptide(L)'
;MGLLHDIRHDFRAVFRMDPAARSGLEVILSYAGFHAIVLHRINHLLWNWHVPVVPRFLSQVARFLTGIEIHPAAKIGKGFFIDHGMGVVIGETSEIGENVLLYQGVTLGGTGKQKGKRHPTLGSNVVVGAGTKILGAITIGDNVKIGANSVVLHSVPENSIVVGVPGRVIKKKVLKIFNEGLVEMLDHVHLPDPIEEKFEEMKNYISELERRISTLEGKGETIRVYNTMSGRKEDFSPQSQGQVKMYVCGITAYDVCHLGHARSAIVFDIVKRYLRYKGFQVTHVRNITDIDDKIIARAQKDNVSYDVIAKKYTDEYYRDMEMLGVSSADIEPNATDHIREMIQTIQGLIDKGFAYPVDGDVYFEVGKFAAYGKLSKKNTEDLMSGARVDVDERKRSPLDFALWKSSKEGEPWWESPWGKGRPGWHIECTAMSSKYLSETFDIHGGGADLIFPHHENEIAQSEAYTGKPFVKYWMHNGFITVDKEKMSKSLGNFFTIKEILEKYDPETVRYFLLTAHYRSPIEFSDVQLTEAELSIDRYYSTVTRIKDFLEAAGAAEKPGTSADLEKVLAAFKDKFHNAMNDDFNTASALGFIFELIREVNRFLDSKPSGQKAKELVVRTRELLAGIGGILNIFNRTPEEWYRSLMKVKKIAVSEEALLQKIAERQEARKQKDWARADNVRKELEDKGIILEDKKEGTAWKVKAG
;
A
#
# COMPACT_ATOMS: atom_id res chain seq x y z
N MET A 1 -0.80 29.02 -49.38
CA MET A 1 0.15 27.94 -49.02
C MET A 1 1.41 28.17 -49.81
N GLY A 2 2.56 28.26 -49.15
CA GLY A 2 3.83 28.53 -49.82
C GLY A 2 4.97 27.97 -48.99
N LEU A 3 6.04 27.52 -49.64
CA LEU A 3 7.21 26.89 -49.03
C LEU A 3 7.72 27.65 -47.78
N LEU A 4 7.79 28.99 -47.87
CA LEU A 4 8.23 29.86 -46.77
C LEU A 4 7.28 29.87 -45.57
N HIS A 5 5.97 29.72 -45.81
CA HIS A 5 4.97 29.66 -44.75
C HIS A 5 5.11 28.36 -43.94
N ASP A 6 5.34 27.24 -44.62
CA ASP A 6 5.45 25.94 -43.98
C ASP A 6 6.77 25.81 -43.20
N ILE A 7 7.88 26.28 -43.77
CA ILE A 7 9.17 26.37 -43.07
C ILE A 7 9.05 27.24 -41.80
N ARG A 8 8.33 28.37 -41.88
CA ARG A 8 8.11 29.23 -40.70
C ARG A 8 7.30 28.53 -39.61
N HIS A 9 6.36 27.66 -39.99
CA HIS A 9 5.56 26.91 -39.04
C HIS A 9 6.37 25.79 -38.37
N ASP A 10 7.23 25.08 -39.13
CA ASP A 10 8.15 24.09 -38.57
C ASP A 10 9.18 24.74 -37.63
N PHE A 11 9.70 25.91 -38.01
CA PHE A 11 10.62 26.67 -37.16
C PHE A 11 9.99 27.03 -35.81
N ARG A 12 8.72 27.45 -35.80
CA ARG A 12 7.97 27.71 -34.57
C ARG A 12 7.68 26.44 -33.77
N ALA A 13 7.52 25.30 -34.44
CA ALA A 13 7.26 24.03 -33.77
C ALA A 13 8.44 23.62 -32.87
N VAL A 14 9.68 23.97 -33.24
CA VAL A 14 10.88 23.72 -32.41
C VAL A 14 10.73 24.34 -31.03
N PHE A 15 10.45 25.64 -30.94
CA PHE A 15 10.28 26.34 -29.65
C PHE A 15 9.08 25.88 -28.83
N ARG A 16 8.05 25.35 -29.50
CA ARG A 16 6.85 24.85 -28.82
C ARG A 16 7.10 23.47 -28.19
N MET A 17 7.93 22.65 -28.82
CA MET A 17 8.06 21.23 -28.50
C MET A 17 9.39 20.87 -27.81
N ASP A 18 10.42 21.69 -27.97
CA ASP A 18 11.71 21.51 -27.29
C ASP A 18 11.98 22.68 -26.32
N PRO A 19 11.88 22.45 -25.00
CA PRO A 19 12.15 23.48 -23.99
C PRO A 19 13.62 23.90 -23.94
N ALA A 20 14.54 23.14 -24.57
CA ALA A 20 15.96 23.48 -24.62
C ALA A 20 16.29 24.53 -25.70
N ALA A 21 15.39 24.84 -26.63
CA ALA A 21 15.61 25.83 -27.69
C ALA A 21 15.62 27.25 -27.13
N ARG A 22 16.80 27.91 -27.08
CA ARG A 22 16.96 29.23 -26.46
C ARG A 22 16.89 30.39 -27.44
N SER A 23 17.26 30.18 -28.70
CA SER A 23 17.27 31.26 -29.70
C SER A 23 17.03 30.78 -31.14
N GLY A 24 16.55 31.69 -31.99
CA GLY A 24 16.33 31.39 -33.41
C GLY A 24 17.61 31.03 -34.17
N LEU A 25 18.72 31.67 -33.82
CA LEU A 25 20.02 31.41 -34.44
C LEU A 25 20.53 30.00 -34.10
N GLU A 26 20.33 29.57 -32.86
CA GLU A 26 20.64 28.20 -32.42
C GLU A 26 19.84 27.15 -33.20
N VAL A 27 18.54 27.37 -33.40
CA VAL A 27 17.70 26.48 -34.21
C VAL A 27 18.19 26.42 -35.66
N ILE A 28 18.53 27.56 -36.25
CA ILE A 28 19.00 27.63 -37.64
C ILE A 28 20.37 26.97 -37.81
N LEU A 29 21.25 27.00 -36.81
CA LEU A 29 22.62 26.49 -36.94
C LEU A 29 22.82 25.06 -36.42
N SER A 30 22.03 24.61 -35.45
CA SER A 30 22.37 23.43 -34.66
C SER A 30 21.30 22.33 -34.66
N TYR A 31 20.08 22.60 -35.14
CA TYR A 31 18.99 21.61 -35.12
C TYR A 31 18.96 20.76 -36.39
N ALA A 32 19.63 19.61 -36.36
CA ALA A 32 19.67 18.66 -37.48
C ALA A 32 18.28 18.23 -37.97
N GLY A 33 17.32 18.07 -37.05
CA GLY A 33 15.92 17.78 -37.39
C GLY A 33 15.27 18.88 -38.24
N PHE A 34 15.48 20.14 -37.87
CA PHE A 34 14.98 21.28 -38.63
C PHE A 34 15.65 21.38 -40.01
N HIS A 35 16.97 21.18 -40.09
CA HIS A 35 17.70 21.15 -41.37
C HIS A 35 17.17 20.08 -42.33
N ALA A 36 16.93 18.87 -41.83
CA ALA A 36 16.40 17.77 -42.64
C ALA A 36 15.02 18.11 -43.23
N ILE A 37 14.15 18.78 -42.46
CA ILE A 37 12.82 19.19 -42.89
C ILE A 37 12.91 20.27 -43.97
N VAL A 38 13.74 21.30 -43.77
CA VAL A 38 13.93 22.37 -44.77
C VAL A 38 14.45 21.80 -46.09
N LEU A 39 15.47 20.95 -46.04
CA LEU A 39 16.02 20.28 -47.22
C LEU A 39 14.98 19.39 -47.90
N HIS A 40 14.18 18.65 -47.12
CA HIS A 40 13.09 17.85 -47.66
C HIS A 40 12.06 18.71 -48.39
N ARG A 41 11.62 19.84 -47.83
CA ARG A 41 10.61 20.69 -48.48
C ARG A 41 11.10 21.25 -49.83
N ILE A 42 12.38 21.61 -49.92
CA ILE A 42 13.02 22.01 -51.20
C ILE A 42 13.06 20.82 -52.16
N ASN A 43 13.50 19.64 -51.69
CA ASN A 43 13.57 18.44 -52.51
C ASN A 43 12.20 17.96 -52.99
N HIS A 44 11.16 18.09 -52.16
CA HIS A 44 9.79 17.74 -52.49
C HIS A 44 9.23 18.66 -53.59
N LEU A 45 9.58 19.96 -53.56
CA LEU A 45 9.24 20.88 -54.64
C LEU A 45 9.89 20.47 -55.97
N LEU A 46 11.19 20.18 -55.96
CA LEU A 46 11.92 19.70 -57.14
C LEU A 46 11.37 18.36 -57.67
N TRP A 47 10.96 17.47 -56.76
CA TRP A 47 10.29 16.21 -57.09
C TRP A 47 8.95 16.45 -57.80
N ASN A 48 8.13 17.38 -57.31
CA ASN A 48 6.85 17.74 -57.93
C ASN A 48 7.02 18.46 -59.28
N TRP A 49 8.17 19.10 -59.51
CA TRP A 49 8.55 19.62 -60.83
C TRP A 49 9.09 18.53 -61.78
N HIS A 50 9.04 17.27 -61.38
CA HIS A 50 9.48 16.12 -62.16
C HIS A 50 10.96 16.21 -62.58
N VAL A 51 11.80 16.88 -61.77
CA VAL A 51 13.25 16.92 -62.02
C VAL A 51 13.82 15.51 -61.81
N PRO A 52 14.42 14.89 -62.84
CA PRO A 52 14.91 13.52 -62.74
C PRO A 52 16.16 13.46 -61.86
N VAL A 53 16.27 12.43 -61.02
CA VAL A 53 17.46 12.05 -60.22
C VAL A 53 17.87 13.04 -59.12
N VAL A 54 17.84 14.35 -59.38
CA VAL A 54 18.33 15.40 -58.47
C VAL A 54 17.66 15.36 -57.08
N PRO A 55 16.33 15.25 -56.93
CA PRO A 55 15.72 15.21 -55.60
C PRO A 55 16.17 13.98 -54.80
N ARG A 56 16.36 12.84 -55.48
CA ARG A 56 16.81 11.61 -54.81
C ARG A 56 18.25 11.74 -54.38
N PHE A 57 19.13 12.30 -55.21
CA PHE A 57 20.51 12.59 -54.82
C PHE A 57 20.59 13.54 -53.62
N LEU A 58 19.86 14.67 -53.66
CA LEU A 58 19.82 15.63 -52.55
C LEU A 58 19.26 15.03 -51.25
N SER A 59 18.32 14.06 -51.33
CA SER A 59 17.88 13.33 -50.13
C SER A 59 18.99 12.49 -49.49
N GLN A 60 19.93 11.97 -50.29
CA GLN A 60 21.08 11.22 -49.76
C GLN A 60 22.10 12.16 -49.10
N VAL A 61 22.30 13.35 -49.65
CA VAL A 61 23.13 14.40 -49.05
C VAL A 61 22.52 14.84 -47.71
N ALA A 62 21.21 15.13 -47.68
CA ALA A 62 20.50 15.48 -46.44
C ALA A 62 20.63 14.39 -45.38
N ARG A 63 20.51 13.11 -45.78
CA ARG A 63 20.73 11.96 -44.87
C ARG A 63 22.14 11.93 -44.31
N PHE A 64 23.15 12.12 -45.16
CA PHE A 64 24.55 12.13 -44.72
C PHE A 64 24.82 13.25 -43.70
N LEU A 65 24.25 14.43 -43.89
CA LEU A 65 24.46 15.59 -43.01
C LEU A 65 23.70 15.50 -41.69
N THR A 66 22.50 14.90 -41.68
CA THR A 66 21.57 14.98 -40.53
C THR A 66 21.31 13.65 -39.84
N GLY A 67 21.66 12.52 -40.48
CA GLY A 67 21.31 11.18 -40.00
C GLY A 67 19.83 10.81 -40.18
N ILE A 68 19.03 11.66 -40.84
CA ILE A 68 17.59 11.49 -41.08
C ILE A 68 17.36 11.18 -42.56
N GLU A 69 16.71 10.06 -42.87
CA GLU A 69 16.32 9.71 -44.24
C GLU A 69 14.85 10.07 -44.49
N ILE A 70 14.61 11.05 -45.36
CA ILE A 70 13.26 11.40 -45.83
C ILE A 70 13.21 11.25 -47.34
N HIS A 71 12.33 10.39 -47.85
CA HIS A 71 12.13 10.26 -49.28
C HIS A 71 11.53 11.54 -49.89
N PRO A 72 12.00 12.03 -51.06
CA PRO A 72 11.48 13.26 -51.68
C PRO A 72 9.98 13.24 -51.96
N ALA A 73 9.42 12.08 -52.28
CA ALA A 73 7.99 11.90 -52.57
C ALA A 73 7.07 11.90 -51.35
N ALA A 74 7.61 11.78 -50.12
CA ALA A 74 6.81 11.77 -48.90
C ALA A 74 6.07 13.11 -48.76
N LYS A 75 4.83 13.07 -48.28
CA LYS A 75 4.00 14.27 -48.07
C LYS A 75 3.99 14.61 -46.59
N ILE A 76 4.46 15.80 -46.24
CA ILE A 76 4.61 16.24 -44.85
C ILE A 76 3.89 17.57 -44.62
N GLY A 77 2.91 17.54 -43.71
CA GLY A 77 2.16 18.70 -43.25
C GLY A 77 3.03 19.72 -42.51
N LYS A 78 2.42 20.85 -42.13
CA LYS A 78 3.10 21.93 -41.42
C LYS A 78 3.27 21.62 -39.93
N GLY A 79 4.29 22.22 -39.29
CA GLY A 79 4.55 22.03 -37.87
C GLY A 79 5.13 20.66 -37.54
N PHE A 80 5.74 20.01 -38.53
CA PHE A 80 6.43 18.75 -38.33
C PHE A 80 7.71 19.00 -37.56
N PHE A 81 7.98 18.19 -36.55
CA PHE A 81 9.16 18.32 -35.72
C PHE A 81 9.81 16.95 -35.53
N ILE A 82 11.13 16.90 -35.74
CA ILE A 82 11.94 15.71 -35.47
C ILE A 82 12.90 16.07 -34.36
N ASP A 83 12.67 15.49 -33.19
CA ASP A 83 13.56 15.65 -32.04
C ASP A 83 14.63 14.56 -32.04
N HIS A 84 15.88 14.95 -31.75
CA HIS A 84 17.05 14.07 -31.76
C HIS A 84 17.17 13.10 -32.95
N GLY A 85 16.75 13.49 -34.17
CA GLY A 85 16.36 12.61 -35.28
C GLY A 85 17.32 11.54 -35.87
N MET A 86 18.46 11.23 -35.26
CA MET A 86 19.37 10.19 -35.74
C MET A 86 18.64 8.86 -35.98
N GLY A 87 18.79 8.30 -37.18
CA GLY A 87 18.21 7.02 -37.56
C GLY A 87 16.70 7.06 -37.87
N VAL A 88 16.10 8.24 -38.02
CA VAL A 88 14.73 8.37 -38.52
C VAL A 88 14.66 8.04 -40.01
N VAL A 89 13.70 7.21 -40.41
CA VAL A 89 13.49 6.77 -41.80
C VAL A 89 12.02 6.99 -42.20
N ILE A 90 11.78 7.84 -43.20
CA ILE A 90 10.47 8.16 -43.76
C ILE A 90 10.42 7.73 -45.22
N GLY A 91 9.56 6.77 -45.51
CA GLY A 91 9.47 6.15 -46.82
C GLY A 91 8.70 6.94 -47.87
N GLU A 92 8.81 6.49 -49.12
CA GLU A 92 8.35 7.17 -50.33
C GLU A 92 6.88 7.57 -50.33
N THR A 93 6.00 6.70 -49.84
CA THR A 93 4.55 6.92 -49.87
C THR A 93 3.99 7.27 -48.50
N SER A 94 4.85 7.73 -47.58
CA SER A 94 4.42 8.23 -46.27
C SER A 94 3.65 9.54 -46.42
N GLU A 95 2.56 9.65 -45.67
CA GLU A 95 1.77 10.88 -45.54
C GLU A 95 1.74 11.26 -44.07
N ILE A 96 2.10 12.49 -43.74
CA ILE A 96 2.18 12.98 -42.36
C ILE A 96 1.34 14.26 -42.25
N GLY A 97 0.41 14.28 -41.30
CA GLY A 97 -0.48 15.40 -41.01
C GLY A 97 0.22 16.59 -40.35
N GLU A 98 -0.56 17.48 -39.73
CA GLU A 98 -0.03 18.69 -39.10
C GLU A 98 0.43 18.43 -37.65
N ASN A 99 1.43 19.17 -37.18
CA ASN A 99 1.91 19.12 -35.79
C ASN A 99 2.36 17.72 -35.30
N VAL A 100 3.04 16.96 -36.16
CA VAL A 100 3.55 15.63 -35.81
C VAL A 100 4.97 15.74 -35.24
N LEU A 101 5.24 15.00 -34.15
CA LEU A 101 6.55 14.88 -33.52
C LEU A 101 7.09 13.46 -33.65
N LEU A 102 8.30 13.31 -34.23
CA LEU A 102 9.06 12.06 -34.23
C LEU A 102 10.33 12.20 -33.40
N TYR A 103 10.66 11.16 -32.63
CA TYR A 103 11.94 11.03 -31.94
C TYR A 103 12.94 10.18 -32.76
N GLN A 104 14.17 10.04 -32.24
CA GLN A 104 15.24 9.25 -32.85
C GLN A 104 14.83 7.80 -33.18
N GLY A 105 15.41 7.23 -34.23
CA GLY A 105 15.24 5.82 -34.58
C GLY A 105 13.82 5.40 -35.04
N VAL A 106 12.95 6.36 -35.32
CA VAL A 106 11.59 6.08 -35.82
C VAL A 106 11.63 5.65 -37.29
N THR A 107 10.94 4.55 -37.62
CA THR A 107 10.82 4.06 -39.00
C THR A 107 9.37 4.06 -39.46
N LEU A 108 9.06 4.84 -40.49
CA LEU A 108 7.81 4.78 -41.26
C LEU A 108 8.06 3.93 -42.52
N GLY A 109 7.96 2.61 -42.35
CA GLY A 109 8.43 1.62 -43.32
C GLY A 109 7.32 1.00 -44.16
N GLY A 110 7.66 0.55 -45.36
CA GLY A 110 6.74 -0.16 -46.23
C GLY A 110 6.75 -1.67 -45.96
N THR A 111 5.63 -2.34 -46.21
CA THR A 111 5.55 -3.81 -46.21
C THR A 111 5.36 -4.35 -47.64
N GLY A 112 6.03 -5.44 -47.99
CA GLY A 112 5.91 -6.10 -49.30
C GLY A 112 6.67 -5.43 -50.47
N LYS A 113 6.52 -6.01 -51.67
CA LYS A 113 7.18 -5.56 -52.93
C LYS A 113 6.24 -4.89 -53.94
N GLN A 114 4.99 -4.62 -53.54
CA GLN A 114 3.98 -4.06 -54.44
C GLN A 114 4.25 -2.59 -54.76
N LYS A 115 3.89 -2.16 -55.98
CA LYS A 115 3.96 -0.76 -56.42
C LYS A 115 2.68 -0.03 -55.98
N GLY A 116 2.79 1.08 -55.25
CA GLY A 116 1.66 1.86 -54.76
C GLY A 116 1.84 2.36 -53.31
N LYS A 117 0.75 2.73 -52.64
CA LYS A 117 0.73 3.10 -51.21
C LYS A 117 1.18 1.88 -50.39
N ARG A 118 2.30 2.00 -49.70
CA ARG A 118 2.91 0.93 -48.91
C ARG A 118 3.43 1.38 -47.55
N HIS A 119 3.61 2.68 -47.35
CA HIS A 119 4.05 3.28 -46.09
C HIS A 119 2.86 3.89 -45.33
N PRO A 120 3.02 4.19 -44.03
CA PRO A 120 1.93 4.66 -43.19
C PRO A 120 1.43 6.07 -43.55
N THR A 121 0.18 6.34 -43.16
CA THR A 121 -0.40 7.69 -43.06
C THR A 121 -0.53 8.06 -41.59
N LEU A 122 0.06 9.17 -41.16
CA LEU A 122 -0.09 9.74 -39.83
C LEU A 122 -1.03 10.94 -39.91
N GLY A 123 -2.04 10.97 -39.03
CA GLY A 123 -2.92 12.11 -38.81
C GLY A 123 -2.20 13.30 -38.16
N SER A 124 -2.98 14.25 -37.68
CA SER A 124 -2.48 15.46 -37.03
C SER A 124 -2.29 15.28 -35.51
N ASN A 125 -1.39 16.06 -34.92
CA ASN A 125 -1.06 16.03 -33.48
C ASN A 125 -0.59 14.64 -33.00
N VAL A 126 0.16 13.92 -33.84
CA VAL A 126 0.70 12.59 -33.52
C VAL A 126 2.09 12.71 -32.89
N VAL A 127 2.33 12.00 -31.79
CA VAL A 127 3.66 11.89 -31.17
C VAL A 127 4.15 10.46 -31.27
N VAL A 128 5.35 10.27 -31.83
CA VAL A 128 5.94 8.95 -32.05
C VAL A 128 7.27 8.85 -31.28
N GLY A 129 7.26 8.06 -30.21
CA GLY A 129 8.39 7.87 -29.32
C GLY A 129 9.60 7.20 -29.98
N ALA A 130 10.76 7.36 -29.35
CA ALA A 130 12.04 6.90 -29.88
C ALA A 130 12.02 5.41 -30.24
N GLY A 131 12.63 5.05 -31.37
CA GLY A 131 12.77 3.66 -31.81
C GLY A 131 11.48 2.99 -32.27
N THR A 132 10.38 3.72 -32.51
CA THR A 132 9.12 3.13 -32.99
C THR A 132 9.20 2.70 -34.46
N LYS A 133 8.57 1.57 -34.81
CA LYS A 133 8.43 1.08 -36.18
C LYS A 133 6.96 1.04 -36.56
N ILE A 134 6.54 1.86 -37.52
CA ILE A 134 5.18 1.88 -38.06
C ILE A 134 5.30 1.34 -39.49
N LEU A 135 4.72 0.17 -39.75
CA LEU A 135 4.99 -0.59 -40.96
C LEU A 135 3.72 -0.89 -41.75
N GLY A 136 3.77 -0.60 -43.06
CA GLY A 136 2.71 -0.91 -44.01
C GLY A 136 1.78 0.27 -44.32
N ALA A 137 0.84 0.04 -45.24
CA ALA A 137 -0.18 1.01 -45.63
C ALA A 137 -1.29 1.12 -44.58
N ILE A 138 -0.91 1.55 -43.37
CA ILE A 138 -1.81 1.71 -42.22
C ILE A 138 -2.01 3.19 -41.89
N THR A 139 -3.13 3.50 -41.24
CA THR A 139 -3.49 4.87 -40.86
C THR A 139 -3.43 5.02 -39.34
N ILE A 140 -2.68 6.01 -38.88
CA ILE A 140 -2.67 6.48 -37.50
C ILE A 140 -3.57 7.72 -37.45
N GLY A 141 -4.63 7.68 -36.65
CA GLY A 141 -5.58 8.80 -36.50
C GLY A 141 -4.98 10.02 -35.81
N ASP A 142 -5.79 11.07 -35.72
CA ASP A 142 -5.44 12.32 -35.05
C ASP A 142 -5.29 12.15 -33.53
N ASN A 143 -4.47 13.00 -32.90
CA ASN A 143 -4.23 13.04 -31.45
C ASN A 143 -3.75 11.69 -30.88
N VAL A 144 -2.90 10.98 -31.61
CA VAL A 144 -2.36 9.67 -31.19
C VAL A 144 -0.95 9.82 -30.59
N LYS A 145 -0.70 9.11 -29.49
CA LYS A 145 0.64 8.95 -28.92
C LYS A 145 1.11 7.51 -29.03
N ILE A 146 2.30 7.30 -29.56
CA ILE A 146 2.93 5.97 -29.67
C ILE A 146 4.16 5.97 -28.77
N GLY A 147 4.21 5.06 -27.79
CA GLY A 147 5.32 4.92 -26.87
C GLY A 147 6.59 4.40 -27.54
N ALA A 148 7.73 4.67 -26.91
CA ALA A 148 9.04 4.26 -27.43
C ALA A 148 9.13 2.75 -27.72
N ASN A 149 9.93 2.39 -28.72
CA ASN A 149 10.20 1.02 -29.17
C ASN A 149 8.98 0.21 -29.64
N SER A 150 7.82 0.84 -29.83
CA SER A 150 6.61 0.14 -30.26
C SER A 150 6.71 -0.33 -31.73
N VAL A 151 6.06 -1.45 -32.06
CA VAL A 151 5.94 -1.95 -33.44
C VAL A 151 4.49 -1.96 -33.88
N VAL A 152 4.07 -0.96 -34.65
CA VAL A 152 2.68 -0.75 -35.06
C VAL A 152 2.46 -1.34 -36.45
N LEU A 153 1.62 -2.37 -36.51
CA LEU A 153 1.34 -3.15 -37.73
C LEU A 153 -0.10 -2.99 -38.23
N HIS A 154 -0.95 -2.28 -37.48
CA HIS A 154 -2.37 -2.08 -37.78
C HIS A 154 -2.75 -0.61 -37.62
N SER A 155 -3.81 -0.18 -38.31
CA SER A 155 -4.35 1.18 -38.19
C SER A 155 -4.79 1.48 -36.75
N VAL A 156 -4.54 2.71 -36.31
CA VAL A 156 -4.79 3.18 -34.93
C VAL A 156 -5.89 4.25 -34.97
N PRO A 157 -6.98 4.09 -34.19
CA PRO A 157 -8.03 5.11 -34.11
C PRO A 157 -7.55 6.42 -33.47
N GLU A 158 -8.25 7.52 -33.75
CA GLU A 158 -7.99 8.83 -33.15
C GLU A 158 -8.04 8.82 -31.61
N ASN A 159 -7.34 9.78 -31.00
CA ASN A 159 -7.28 10.02 -29.55
C ASN A 159 -6.77 8.80 -28.75
N SER A 160 -5.78 8.06 -29.29
CA SER A 160 -5.32 6.78 -28.74
C SER A 160 -3.88 6.82 -28.25
N ILE A 161 -3.57 5.98 -27.27
CA ILE A 161 -2.18 5.67 -26.86
C ILE A 161 -1.86 4.24 -27.31
N VAL A 162 -0.68 4.05 -27.90
CA VAL A 162 -0.18 2.75 -28.37
C VAL A 162 1.16 2.44 -27.74
N VAL A 163 1.33 1.24 -27.18
CA VAL A 163 2.61 0.76 -26.63
C VAL A 163 2.85 -0.71 -26.96
N GLY A 164 4.12 -1.13 -26.98
CA GLY A 164 4.53 -2.54 -27.00
C GLY A 164 4.92 -3.10 -28.38
N VAL A 165 5.31 -4.38 -28.40
CA VAL A 165 5.73 -5.13 -29.58
C VAL A 165 5.01 -6.50 -29.60
N PRO A 166 3.99 -6.70 -30.46
CA PRO A 166 3.38 -5.72 -31.34
C PRO A 166 2.62 -4.63 -30.56
N GLY A 167 2.55 -3.42 -31.12
CA GLY A 167 1.93 -2.24 -30.51
C GLY A 167 0.43 -2.43 -30.35
N ARG A 168 -0.08 -2.16 -29.16
CA ARG A 168 -1.51 -2.30 -28.80
C ARG A 168 -2.08 -0.97 -28.32
N VAL A 169 -3.33 -0.71 -28.69
CA VAL A 169 -4.10 0.44 -28.20
C VAL A 169 -4.53 0.18 -26.76
N ILE A 170 -4.20 1.08 -25.84
CA ILE A 170 -4.30 0.89 -24.37
C ILE A 170 -5.21 1.92 -23.65
N LYS A 171 -6.18 2.54 -24.34
CA LYS A 171 -6.98 3.69 -23.81
C LYS A 171 -7.41 3.56 -22.32
N LYS A 172 -6.99 4.54 -21.50
CA LYS A 172 -7.66 5.00 -20.26
C LYS A 172 -8.23 6.40 -20.52
N LYS A 173 -9.55 6.59 -20.39
CA LYS A 173 -10.15 7.93 -20.27
C LYS A 173 -9.68 8.53 -18.95
N VAL A 174 -8.82 9.54 -18.99
CA VAL A 174 -8.53 10.38 -17.83
C VAL A 174 -8.98 11.79 -18.16
N LEU A 175 -10.16 12.17 -17.65
CA LEU A 175 -10.58 13.56 -17.57
C LEU A 175 -10.02 14.12 -16.26
N LYS A 176 -8.99 14.97 -16.32
CA LYS A 176 -8.62 15.84 -15.20
C LYS A 176 -9.37 17.16 -15.35
N ILE A 177 -10.11 17.57 -14.33
CA ILE A 177 -10.81 18.85 -14.27
C ILE A 177 -9.86 19.87 -13.64
N PHE A 178 -9.62 20.99 -14.33
CA PHE A 178 -9.07 22.21 -13.74
C PHE A 178 -9.97 23.41 -14.09
N ASN A 179 -9.90 24.45 -13.26
CA ASN A 179 -10.88 25.55 -13.16
C ASN A 179 -11.06 26.46 -14.40
N GLU A 180 -10.40 26.23 -15.53
CA GLU A 180 -10.46 27.15 -16.70
C GLU A 180 -10.75 26.46 -18.05
N GLY A 181 -11.32 25.26 -18.05
CA GLY A 181 -11.82 24.60 -19.27
C GLY A 181 -10.94 23.47 -19.81
N LEU A 182 -11.55 22.63 -20.66
CA LEU A 182 -11.00 21.37 -21.16
C LEU A 182 -9.77 21.59 -22.07
N VAL A 183 -8.58 21.27 -21.57
CA VAL A 183 -7.40 21.04 -22.40
C VAL A 183 -6.83 19.66 -22.07
N GLU A 184 -6.95 18.73 -23.02
CA GLU A 184 -6.34 17.39 -22.92
C GLU A 184 -4.82 17.50 -22.99
N MET A 185 -4.14 17.20 -21.89
CA MET A 185 -2.71 16.88 -21.92
C MET A 185 -2.49 15.45 -21.44
N LEU A 186 -2.02 14.60 -22.36
CA LEU A 186 -1.59 13.23 -22.08
C LEU A 186 -0.19 13.28 -21.45
N ASP A 187 -0.04 12.76 -20.24
CA ASP A 187 1.22 12.72 -19.47
C ASP A 187 2.30 11.87 -20.17
N HIS A 188 3.56 12.33 -20.12
CA HIS A 188 4.72 11.65 -20.71
C HIS A 188 5.42 10.70 -19.73
N VAL A 189 5.08 10.76 -18.44
CA VAL A 189 5.81 10.07 -17.37
C VAL A 189 5.21 8.71 -17.03
N HIS A 190 3.90 8.51 -17.29
CA HIS A 190 3.19 7.29 -16.93
C HIS A 190 2.45 6.67 -18.12
N LEU A 191 3.14 5.82 -18.88
CA LEU A 191 2.52 4.90 -19.84
C LEU A 191 2.13 3.61 -19.10
N PRO A 192 0.90 3.09 -19.27
CA PRO A 192 0.50 1.84 -18.65
C PRO A 192 1.22 0.65 -19.30
N ASP A 193 1.65 -0.31 -18.49
CA ASP A 193 2.25 -1.57 -18.96
C ASP A 193 1.15 -2.62 -19.21
N PRO A 194 0.87 -2.96 -20.49
CA PRO A 194 -0.17 -3.94 -20.82
C PRO A 194 0.17 -5.38 -20.37
N ILE A 195 1.43 -5.67 -20.07
CA ILE A 195 1.85 -6.97 -19.51
C ILE A 195 1.50 -7.00 -18.02
N GLU A 196 1.86 -5.95 -17.28
CA GLU A 196 1.52 -5.81 -15.85
C GLU A 196 0.00 -5.84 -15.63
N GLU A 197 -0.77 -5.10 -16.45
CA GLU A 197 -2.24 -5.13 -16.38
C GLU A 197 -2.81 -6.52 -16.64
N LYS A 198 -2.21 -7.30 -17.55
CA LYS A 198 -2.63 -8.69 -17.80
C LYS A 198 -2.22 -9.64 -16.69
N PHE A 199 -1.08 -9.44 -16.04
CA PHE A 199 -0.72 -10.21 -14.84
C PHE A 199 -1.70 -9.94 -13.70
N GLU A 200 -2.11 -8.69 -13.49
CA GLU A 200 -3.11 -8.36 -12.47
C GLU A 200 -4.51 -8.88 -12.83
N GLU A 201 -4.94 -8.81 -14.09
CA GLU A 201 -6.19 -9.48 -14.54
C GLU A 201 -6.14 -11.00 -14.31
N MET A 202 -5.01 -11.64 -14.64
CA MET A 202 -4.86 -13.09 -14.52
C MET A 202 -4.81 -13.52 -13.05
N LYS A 203 -4.14 -12.75 -12.20
CA LYS A 203 -4.13 -12.93 -10.74
C LYS A 203 -5.53 -12.79 -10.15
N ASN A 204 -6.28 -11.76 -10.55
CA ASN A 204 -7.68 -11.59 -10.14
C ASN A 204 -8.58 -12.75 -10.61
N TYR A 205 -8.37 -13.25 -11.82
CA TYR A 205 -9.10 -14.40 -12.35
C TYR A 205 -8.77 -15.70 -11.60
N ILE A 206 -7.49 -15.94 -11.29
CA ILE A 206 -7.05 -17.07 -10.47
C ILE A 206 -7.67 -16.98 -9.08
N SER A 207 -7.62 -15.82 -8.42
CA SER A 207 -8.25 -15.62 -7.11
C SER A 207 -9.77 -15.86 -7.14
N GLU A 208 -10.46 -15.47 -8.21
CA GLU A 208 -11.89 -15.74 -8.38
C GLU A 208 -12.19 -17.22 -8.63
N LEU A 209 -11.34 -17.94 -9.38
CA LEU A 209 -11.46 -19.39 -9.56
C LEU A 209 -11.19 -20.14 -8.26
N GLU A 210 -10.14 -19.78 -7.52
CA GLU A 210 -9.84 -20.33 -6.20
C GLU A 210 -11.01 -20.10 -5.23
N ARG A 211 -11.65 -18.92 -5.28
CA ARG A 211 -12.84 -18.59 -4.50
C ARG A 211 -14.04 -19.46 -4.87
N ARG A 212 -14.30 -19.65 -6.17
CA ARG A 212 -15.39 -20.51 -6.66
C ARG A 212 -15.18 -21.97 -6.31
N ILE A 213 -13.96 -22.47 -6.45
CA ILE A 213 -13.58 -23.84 -6.05
C ILE A 213 -13.77 -24.00 -4.54
N SER A 214 -13.26 -23.05 -3.73
CA SER A 214 -13.43 -23.07 -2.28
C SER A 214 -14.89 -23.02 -1.84
N THR A 215 -15.76 -22.32 -2.59
CA THR A 215 -17.20 -22.27 -2.32
C THR A 215 -17.88 -23.60 -2.67
N LEU A 216 -17.52 -24.20 -3.80
CA LEU A 216 -18.07 -25.49 -4.27
C LEU A 216 -17.63 -26.66 -3.40
N GLU A 217 -16.44 -26.59 -2.81
CA GLU A 217 -15.89 -27.62 -1.92
C GLU A 217 -16.36 -27.46 -0.46
N GLY A 218 -17.21 -26.47 -0.15
CA GLY A 218 -17.62 -26.19 1.24
C GLY A 218 -16.48 -25.63 2.12
N LYS A 219 -15.33 -25.26 1.53
CA LYS A 219 -14.14 -24.74 2.23
C LYS A 219 -14.27 -23.29 2.68
N GLY A 220 -15.36 -22.60 2.35
CA GLY A 220 -15.62 -21.21 2.80
C GLY A 220 -15.84 -21.07 4.31
N GLU A 221 -16.12 -22.16 5.04
CA GLU A 221 -16.36 -22.12 6.49
C GLU A 221 -15.08 -22.28 7.33
N THR A 222 -14.07 -22.95 6.77
CA THR A 222 -12.82 -23.31 7.45
C THR A 222 -11.82 -22.16 7.37
N ILE A 223 -11.32 -21.72 8.53
CA ILE A 223 -10.22 -20.74 8.59
C ILE A 223 -8.96 -21.39 8.03
N ARG A 224 -8.23 -20.70 7.17
CA ARG A 224 -6.91 -21.08 6.68
C ARG A 224 -5.91 -20.04 7.13
N VAL A 225 -4.74 -20.49 7.57
CA VAL A 225 -3.66 -19.63 8.07
C VAL A 225 -2.40 -19.93 7.29
N TYR A 226 -1.69 -18.89 6.85
CA TYR A 226 -0.37 -19.10 6.30
C TYR A 226 0.63 -19.46 7.39
N ASN A 227 1.19 -20.66 7.28
CA ASN A 227 2.16 -21.15 8.23
C ASN A 227 3.58 -20.90 7.70
N THR A 228 4.33 -20.04 8.38
CA THR A 228 5.72 -19.71 8.01
C THR A 228 6.59 -20.97 7.96
N MET A 229 6.32 -21.94 8.83
CA MET A 229 7.02 -23.21 8.86
C MET A 229 6.85 -24.03 7.57
N SER A 230 5.69 -24.01 6.93
CA SER A 230 5.47 -24.77 5.69
C SER A 230 5.55 -23.95 4.41
N GLY A 231 5.50 -22.62 4.52
CA GLY A 231 5.52 -21.71 3.38
C GLY A 231 4.20 -21.68 2.59
N ARG A 232 3.09 -22.16 3.16
CA ARG A 232 1.77 -22.20 2.50
C ARG A 232 0.63 -21.97 3.48
N LYS A 233 -0.57 -21.72 2.95
CA LYS A 233 -1.82 -21.69 3.71
C LYS A 233 -2.22 -23.11 4.09
N GLU A 234 -2.61 -23.31 5.34
CA GLU A 234 -3.04 -24.57 5.92
C GLU A 234 -4.41 -24.40 6.58
N ASP A 235 -5.23 -25.45 6.59
CA ASP A 235 -6.49 -25.44 7.32
C ASP A 235 -6.22 -25.33 8.82
N PHE A 236 -6.85 -24.34 9.46
CA PHE A 236 -6.68 -24.08 10.88
C PHE A 236 -7.49 -25.08 11.70
N SER A 237 -6.74 -25.94 12.38
CA SER A 237 -7.24 -26.87 13.37
C SER A 237 -6.44 -26.70 14.67
N PRO A 238 -7.07 -26.30 15.79
CA PRO A 238 -6.37 -26.24 17.07
C PRO A 238 -6.03 -27.64 17.59
N GLN A 239 -5.06 -27.72 18.51
CA GLN A 239 -4.67 -28.94 19.19
C GLN A 239 -5.77 -29.48 20.10
N SER A 240 -6.47 -28.57 20.79
CA SER A 240 -7.60 -28.90 21.65
C SER A 240 -8.89 -28.34 21.01
N GLN A 241 -9.90 -29.19 20.84
CA GLN A 241 -11.14 -28.78 20.18
C GLN A 241 -11.76 -27.55 20.85
N GLY A 242 -11.99 -26.50 20.06
CA GLY A 242 -12.60 -25.25 20.53
C GLY A 242 -11.69 -24.32 21.35
N GLN A 243 -10.45 -24.71 21.65
CA GLN A 243 -9.50 -23.89 22.41
C GLN A 243 -8.31 -23.50 21.54
N VAL A 244 -7.90 -22.24 21.58
CA VAL A 244 -6.72 -21.75 20.87
C VAL A 244 -5.75 -21.11 21.85
N LYS A 245 -4.52 -21.62 21.86
CA LYS A 245 -3.40 -21.10 22.64
C LYS A 245 -2.46 -20.33 21.73
N MET A 246 -2.37 -19.03 21.96
CA MET A 246 -1.62 -18.10 21.12
C MET A 246 -0.58 -17.36 21.94
N TYR A 247 0.70 -17.45 21.53
CA TYR A 247 1.78 -16.62 22.05
C TYR A 247 2.21 -15.61 21.01
N VAL A 248 2.41 -14.35 21.39
CA VAL A 248 2.93 -13.31 20.51
C VAL A 248 4.06 -12.59 21.22
N CYS A 249 5.25 -12.55 20.63
CA CYS A 249 6.37 -11.81 21.19
C CYS A 249 5.99 -10.33 21.34
N GLY A 250 6.16 -9.80 22.56
CA GLY A 250 5.91 -8.40 22.85
C GLY A 250 7.12 -7.51 22.56
N ILE A 251 7.23 -6.42 23.31
CA ILE A 251 8.27 -5.41 23.11
C ILE A 251 9.43 -5.60 24.07
N THR A 252 10.60 -5.10 23.66
CA THR A 252 11.67 -4.73 24.59
C THR A 252 11.41 -3.32 25.11
N ALA A 253 11.16 -3.15 26.40
CA ALA A 253 10.71 -1.89 26.98
C ALA A 253 11.85 -0.89 27.24
N TYR A 254 12.57 -0.46 26.19
CA TYR A 254 13.72 0.47 26.30
C TYR A 254 13.50 1.83 25.63
N ASP A 255 12.42 2.00 24.86
CA ASP A 255 12.14 3.22 24.11
C ASP A 255 10.66 3.31 23.71
N VAL A 256 10.28 4.49 23.20
CA VAL A 256 8.94 4.79 22.69
C VAL A 256 8.52 3.85 21.56
N CYS A 257 7.22 3.57 21.50
CA CYS A 257 6.65 2.70 20.47
C CYS A 257 6.48 3.41 19.13
N HIS A 258 6.57 2.62 18.07
CA HIS A 258 6.42 3.07 16.70
C HIS A 258 5.40 2.22 15.97
N LEU A 259 5.10 2.64 14.73
CA LEU A 259 4.06 2.04 13.92
C LEU A 259 4.27 0.54 13.67
N GLY A 260 5.53 0.07 13.65
CA GLY A 260 5.84 -1.37 13.55
C GLY A 260 5.32 -2.18 14.73
N HIS A 261 5.46 -1.68 15.97
CA HIS A 261 4.89 -2.32 17.15
C HIS A 261 3.36 -2.32 17.10
N ALA A 262 2.76 -1.17 16.73
CA ALA A 262 1.31 -1.07 16.56
C ALA A 262 0.79 -2.06 15.52
N ARG A 263 1.50 -2.24 14.39
CA ARG A 263 1.11 -3.19 13.36
C ARG A 263 1.05 -4.61 13.88
N SER A 264 2.10 -5.09 14.56
CA SER A 264 2.08 -6.42 15.18
C SER A 264 0.90 -6.56 16.15
N ALA A 265 0.75 -5.60 17.08
CA ALA A 265 -0.28 -5.63 18.10
C ALA A 265 -1.72 -5.64 17.51
N ILE A 266 -1.98 -4.81 16.50
CA ILE A 266 -3.28 -4.75 15.82
C ILE A 266 -3.55 -6.04 15.05
N VAL A 267 -2.57 -6.60 14.34
CA VAL A 267 -2.75 -7.86 13.59
C VAL A 267 -3.18 -8.99 14.53
N PHE A 268 -2.49 -9.17 15.65
CA PHE A 268 -2.83 -10.24 16.58
C PHE A 268 -4.08 -9.96 17.42
N ASP A 269 -4.44 -8.69 17.62
CA ASP A 269 -5.76 -8.30 18.14
C ASP A 269 -6.90 -8.71 17.17
N ILE A 270 -6.72 -8.51 15.86
CA ILE A 270 -7.69 -8.97 14.84
C ILE A 270 -7.80 -10.49 14.82
N VAL A 271 -6.68 -11.20 14.88
CA VAL A 271 -6.67 -12.68 14.94
C VAL A 271 -7.43 -13.16 16.17
N LYS A 272 -7.14 -12.60 17.36
CA LYS A 272 -7.85 -12.91 18.62
C LYS A 272 -9.35 -12.64 18.49
N ARG A 273 -9.75 -11.46 18.00
CA ARG A 273 -11.15 -11.06 17.84
C ARG A 273 -11.90 -11.96 16.86
N TYR A 274 -11.30 -12.28 15.72
CA TYR A 274 -11.96 -13.11 14.72
C TYR A 274 -12.10 -14.58 15.18
N LEU A 275 -11.08 -15.14 15.84
CA LEU A 275 -11.18 -16.48 16.42
C LEU A 275 -12.26 -16.56 17.50
N ARG A 276 -12.36 -15.55 18.39
CA ARG A 276 -13.45 -15.46 19.37
C ARG A 276 -14.81 -15.32 18.71
N TYR A 277 -14.90 -14.50 17.65
CA TYR A 277 -16.12 -14.37 16.85
C TYR A 277 -16.56 -15.71 16.22
N LYS A 278 -15.61 -16.55 15.83
CA LYS A 278 -15.85 -17.90 15.29
C LYS A 278 -16.13 -18.96 16.38
N GLY A 279 -16.18 -18.56 17.65
CA GLY A 279 -16.57 -19.41 18.78
C GLY A 279 -15.41 -20.09 19.51
N PHE A 280 -14.15 -19.77 19.19
CA PHE A 280 -13.01 -20.32 19.90
C PHE A 280 -12.79 -19.64 21.25
N GLN A 281 -12.44 -20.43 22.26
CA GLN A 281 -11.86 -19.92 23.50
C GLN A 281 -10.36 -19.66 23.28
N VAL A 282 -10.00 -18.38 23.15
CA VAL A 282 -8.61 -17.97 22.88
C VAL A 282 -7.92 -17.56 24.19
N THR A 283 -6.82 -18.23 24.52
CA THR A 283 -5.83 -17.82 25.52
C THR A 283 -4.65 -17.16 24.79
N HIS A 284 -4.59 -15.83 24.84
CA HIS A 284 -3.53 -15.03 24.25
C HIS A 284 -2.51 -14.63 25.32
N VAL A 285 -1.24 -14.97 25.11
CA VAL A 285 -0.11 -14.59 25.96
C VAL A 285 0.82 -13.67 25.18
N ARG A 286 1.24 -12.56 25.78
CA ARG A 286 2.21 -11.61 25.20
C ARG A 286 3.20 -11.18 26.27
N ASN A 287 4.49 -11.48 26.11
CA ASN A 287 5.47 -11.09 27.11
C ASN A 287 5.81 -9.60 27.07
N ILE A 288 6.42 -9.13 28.14
CA ILE A 288 7.19 -7.89 28.17
C ILE A 288 8.65 -8.27 28.48
N THR A 289 9.57 -7.92 27.58
CA THR A 289 11.01 -8.02 27.86
C THR A 289 11.41 -6.77 28.64
N ASP A 290 11.47 -6.90 29.95
CA ASP A 290 11.80 -5.87 30.94
C ASP A 290 13.26 -5.94 31.43
N ILE A 291 14.06 -6.84 30.84
CA ILE A 291 15.51 -6.92 31.02
C ILE A 291 16.18 -7.24 29.68
N ASP A 292 17.10 -6.39 29.22
CA ASP A 292 17.89 -6.60 27.99
C ASP A 292 19.10 -5.63 27.98
N ASP A 293 20.10 -5.92 27.15
CA ASP A 293 21.26 -5.03 26.92
C ASP A 293 20.82 -3.59 26.59
N LYS A 294 19.76 -3.42 25.77
CA LYS A 294 19.24 -2.10 25.40
C LYS A 294 18.61 -1.35 26.56
N ILE A 295 17.93 -2.06 27.46
CA ILE A 295 17.30 -1.47 28.66
C ILE A 295 18.41 -1.01 29.62
N ILE A 296 19.41 -1.86 29.85
CA ILE A 296 20.57 -1.54 30.70
C ILE A 296 21.32 -0.33 30.15
N ALA A 297 21.63 -0.33 28.84
CA ALA A 297 22.33 0.79 28.20
C ALA A 297 21.54 2.10 28.28
N ARG A 298 20.21 2.03 28.11
CA ARG A 298 19.33 3.20 28.28
C ARG A 298 19.31 3.69 29.72
N ALA A 299 19.21 2.78 30.69
CA ALA A 299 19.18 3.10 32.12
C ALA A 299 20.48 3.79 32.57
N GLN A 300 21.62 3.30 32.11
CA GLN A 300 22.92 3.94 32.34
C GLN A 300 22.99 5.34 31.73
N LYS A 301 22.51 5.51 30.48
CA LYS A 301 22.47 6.81 29.82
C LYS A 301 21.59 7.82 30.54
N ASP A 302 20.44 7.36 31.05
CA ASP A 302 19.45 8.20 31.71
C ASP A 302 19.72 8.33 33.24
N ASN A 303 20.78 7.68 33.74
CA ASN A 303 21.19 7.64 35.14
C ASN A 303 20.05 7.23 36.11
N VAL A 304 19.32 6.18 35.73
CA VAL A 304 18.26 5.56 36.52
C VAL A 304 18.42 4.04 36.52
N SER A 305 17.65 3.32 37.34
CA SER A 305 17.66 1.85 37.33
C SER A 305 16.91 1.28 36.12
N TYR A 306 17.23 0.04 35.75
CA TYR A 306 16.66 -0.62 34.55
C TYR A 306 15.14 -0.83 34.66
N ASP A 307 14.64 -1.10 35.87
CA ASP A 307 13.22 -1.29 36.16
C ASP A 307 12.41 0.01 35.97
N VAL A 308 13.01 1.18 36.24
CA VAL A 308 12.38 2.47 35.96
C VAL A 308 12.21 2.68 34.44
N ILE A 309 13.22 2.32 33.66
CA ILE A 309 13.16 2.36 32.18
C ILE A 309 12.10 1.39 31.66
N ALA A 310 12.17 0.13 32.08
CA ALA A 310 11.26 -0.91 31.65
C ALA A 310 9.81 -0.54 31.98
N LYS A 311 9.54 -0.12 33.21
CA LYS A 311 8.20 0.30 33.64
C LYS A 311 7.69 1.48 32.81
N LYS A 312 8.49 2.54 32.64
CA LYS A 312 8.11 3.72 31.87
C LYS A 312 7.66 3.36 30.46
N TYR A 313 8.48 2.62 29.72
CA TYR A 313 8.17 2.29 28.32
C TYR A 313 7.09 1.21 28.18
N THR A 314 6.89 0.39 29.22
CA THR A 314 5.74 -0.53 29.31
C THR A 314 4.44 0.25 29.49
N ASP A 315 4.40 1.24 30.40
CA ASP A 315 3.23 2.11 30.59
C ASP A 315 2.92 2.90 29.30
N GLU A 316 3.95 3.43 28.63
CA GLU A 316 3.78 4.12 27.34
C GLU A 316 3.26 3.19 26.24
N TYR A 317 3.75 1.95 26.17
CA TYR A 317 3.22 0.95 25.25
C TYR A 317 1.72 0.68 25.47
N TYR A 318 1.31 0.45 26.72
CA TYR A 318 -0.10 0.22 27.02
C TYR A 318 -0.96 1.40 26.62
N ARG A 319 -0.53 2.62 26.94
CA ARG A 319 -1.23 3.85 26.54
C ARG A 319 -1.38 3.94 25.02
N ASP A 320 -0.30 3.72 24.27
CA ASP A 320 -0.32 3.81 22.80
C ASP A 320 -1.21 2.73 22.18
N MET A 321 -1.13 1.50 22.67
CA MET A 321 -1.93 0.38 22.16
C MET A 321 -3.42 0.54 22.51
N GLU A 322 -3.73 1.05 23.70
CA GLU A 322 -5.11 1.35 24.12
C GLU A 322 -5.73 2.44 23.24
N MET A 323 -5.00 3.52 22.94
CA MET A 323 -5.46 4.56 22.02
C MET A 323 -5.80 3.98 20.64
N LEU A 324 -5.03 3.01 20.16
CA LEU A 324 -5.26 2.30 18.89
C LEU A 324 -6.30 1.16 18.97
N GLY A 325 -6.97 1.02 20.12
CA GLY A 325 -8.03 0.03 20.33
C GLY A 325 -7.54 -1.42 20.39
N VAL A 326 -6.26 -1.64 20.72
CA VAL A 326 -5.73 -3.00 20.94
C VAL A 326 -6.19 -3.49 22.31
N SER A 327 -6.78 -4.68 22.36
CA SER A 327 -7.12 -5.31 23.64
C SER A 327 -5.89 -5.91 24.33
N SER A 328 -5.86 -5.92 25.66
CA SER A 328 -4.83 -6.63 26.43
C SER A 328 -4.78 -8.11 26.07
N ALA A 329 -3.59 -8.71 26.17
CA ALA A 329 -3.48 -10.16 26.17
C ALA A 329 -4.14 -10.72 27.44
N ASP A 330 -4.47 -12.00 27.43
CA ASP A 330 -5.10 -12.63 28.60
C ASP A 330 -4.06 -12.88 29.72
N ILE A 331 -2.78 -12.99 29.34
CA ILE A 331 -1.63 -13.09 30.25
C ILE A 331 -0.46 -12.28 29.67
N GLU A 332 0.17 -11.42 30.50
CA GLU A 332 1.29 -10.57 30.10
C GLU A 332 2.50 -10.75 31.02
N PRO A 333 3.30 -11.81 30.84
CA PRO A 333 4.41 -12.10 31.74
C PRO A 333 5.62 -11.20 31.46
N ASN A 334 6.24 -10.68 32.53
CA ASN A 334 7.55 -10.05 32.45
C ASN A 334 8.66 -11.12 32.47
N ALA A 335 9.76 -10.85 31.79
CA ALA A 335 10.92 -11.74 31.79
C ALA A 335 11.53 -11.87 33.20
N THR A 336 11.61 -10.78 33.97
CA THR A 336 12.17 -10.80 35.34
C THR A 336 11.36 -11.63 36.35
N ASP A 337 10.07 -11.86 36.09
CA ASP A 337 9.20 -12.72 36.93
C ASP A 337 9.40 -14.23 36.67
N HIS A 338 10.22 -14.58 35.65
CA HIS A 338 10.32 -15.95 35.10
C HIS A 338 11.75 -16.50 35.06
N ILE A 339 12.67 -15.88 35.81
CA ILE A 339 14.09 -16.27 35.83
C ILE A 339 14.28 -17.72 36.29
N ARG A 340 13.46 -18.19 37.23
CA ARG A 340 13.55 -19.57 37.73
C ARG A 340 13.26 -20.58 36.62
N GLU A 341 12.21 -20.36 35.84
CA GLU A 341 11.85 -21.20 34.71
C GLU A 341 12.92 -21.18 33.63
N MET A 342 13.50 -20.00 33.34
CA MET A 342 14.61 -19.89 32.40
C MET A 342 15.82 -20.71 32.86
N ILE A 343 16.25 -20.57 34.13
CA ILE A 343 17.36 -21.36 34.68
C ILE A 343 17.07 -22.86 34.58
N GLN A 344 15.83 -23.31 34.86
CA GLN A 344 15.44 -24.71 34.73
C GLN A 344 15.55 -25.21 33.29
N THR A 345 15.06 -24.44 32.32
CA THR A 345 15.15 -24.80 30.90
C THR A 345 16.62 -24.88 30.45
N ILE A 346 17.45 -23.91 30.85
CA ILE A 346 18.88 -23.89 30.51
C ILE A 346 19.60 -25.09 31.10
N GLN A 347 19.35 -25.41 32.38
CA GLN A 347 19.94 -26.59 33.01
C GLN A 347 19.56 -27.87 32.27
N GLY A 348 18.29 -28.05 31.91
CA GLY A 348 17.89 -29.24 31.16
C GLY A 348 18.43 -29.28 29.73
N LEU A 349 18.70 -28.14 29.09
CA LEU A 349 19.41 -28.09 27.81
C LEU A 349 20.88 -28.52 27.97
N ILE A 350 21.54 -28.15 29.07
CA ILE A 350 22.90 -28.62 29.39
C ILE A 350 22.90 -30.13 29.65
N ASP A 351 21.96 -30.63 30.47
CA ASP A 351 21.85 -32.04 30.83
C ASP A 351 21.60 -32.93 29.59
N LYS A 352 20.86 -32.40 28.61
CA LYS A 352 20.63 -33.04 27.30
C LYS A 352 21.77 -32.84 26.29
N GLY A 353 22.79 -32.07 26.65
CA GLY A 353 23.98 -31.83 25.84
C GLY A 353 23.82 -30.81 24.73
N PHE A 354 22.75 -30.01 24.71
CA PHE A 354 22.50 -28.95 23.71
C PHE A 354 23.03 -27.56 24.12
N ALA A 355 23.46 -27.40 25.36
CA ALA A 355 24.04 -26.17 25.87
C ALA A 355 25.34 -26.43 26.63
N TYR A 356 26.19 -25.41 26.73
CA TYR A 356 27.46 -25.50 27.45
C TYR A 356 27.79 -24.18 28.17
N PRO A 357 28.28 -24.24 29.43
CA PRO A 357 28.76 -23.06 30.15
C PRO A 357 30.19 -22.70 29.74
N VAL A 358 30.51 -21.41 29.68
CA VAL A 358 31.87 -20.87 29.51
C VAL A 358 31.98 -19.56 30.29
N ASP A 359 32.91 -19.49 31.25
CA ASP A 359 33.23 -18.27 32.02
C ASP A 359 32.00 -17.53 32.60
N GLY A 360 31.00 -18.28 33.06
CA GLY A 360 29.76 -17.74 33.64
C GLY A 360 28.64 -17.44 32.63
N ASP A 361 28.94 -17.44 31.34
CA ASP A 361 27.93 -17.45 30.27
C ASP A 361 27.47 -18.89 29.99
N VAL A 362 26.29 -19.04 29.41
CA VAL A 362 25.80 -20.32 28.85
C VAL A 362 25.33 -20.10 27.43
N TYR A 363 25.82 -20.93 26.52
CA TYR A 363 25.48 -20.88 25.09
C TYR A 363 24.71 -22.11 24.65
N PHE A 364 23.80 -21.92 23.69
CA PHE A 364 23.18 -23.02 22.95
C PHE A 364 24.12 -23.45 21.81
N GLU A 365 24.39 -24.75 21.70
CA GLU A 365 25.25 -25.33 20.67
C GLU A 365 24.44 -25.66 19.41
N VAL A 366 24.38 -24.71 18.47
CA VAL A 366 23.54 -24.82 17.26
C VAL A 366 23.87 -26.06 16.44
N GLY A 367 25.15 -26.43 16.38
CA GLY A 367 25.62 -27.60 15.63
C GLY A 367 25.02 -28.94 16.08
N LYS A 368 24.47 -29.01 17.31
CA LYS A 368 23.81 -30.23 17.81
C LYS A 368 22.33 -30.32 17.44
N PHE A 369 21.71 -29.21 17.04
CA PHE A 369 20.32 -29.20 16.62
C PHE A 369 20.22 -29.25 15.09
N ALA A 370 20.18 -30.47 14.53
CA ALA A 370 20.22 -30.69 13.09
C ALA A 370 19.11 -29.99 12.28
N ALA A 371 17.99 -29.63 12.92
CA ALA A 371 16.87 -28.97 12.29
C ALA A 371 16.92 -27.42 12.34
N TYR A 372 18.04 -26.84 12.78
CA TYR A 372 18.21 -25.39 12.87
C TYR A 372 18.10 -24.72 11.49
N GLY A 373 17.36 -23.61 11.40
CA GLY A 373 17.10 -22.91 10.13
C GLY A 373 15.80 -23.33 9.42
N LYS A 374 15.06 -24.31 9.97
CA LYS A 374 13.84 -24.84 9.34
C LYS A 374 12.71 -23.82 9.22
N LEU A 375 12.60 -22.84 10.12
CA LEU A 375 11.57 -21.81 10.03
C LEU A 375 11.93 -20.76 8.97
N SER A 376 13.15 -20.24 9.03
CA SER A 376 13.67 -19.20 8.16
C SER A 376 14.06 -19.68 6.76
N LYS A 377 14.12 -21.00 6.55
CA LYS A 377 14.56 -21.65 5.30
C LYS A 377 16.01 -21.32 4.95
N LYS A 378 16.84 -21.05 5.94
CA LYS A 378 18.27 -20.77 5.77
C LYS A 378 19.09 -22.02 6.06
N ASN A 379 20.12 -22.24 5.26
CA ASN A 379 21.12 -23.28 5.53
C ASN A 379 22.13 -22.75 6.57
N THR A 380 22.56 -23.61 7.50
CA THR A 380 23.57 -23.29 8.51
C THR A 380 24.92 -22.93 7.89
N GLU A 381 25.28 -23.52 6.75
CA GLU A 381 26.51 -23.19 6.01
C GLU A 381 26.49 -21.74 5.51
N ASP A 382 25.37 -21.30 4.93
CA ASP A 382 25.19 -19.93 4.46
C ASP A 382 25.26 -18.93 5.62
N LEU A 383 24.65 -19.28 6.76
CA LEU A 383 24.67 -18.46 7.98
C LEU A 383 26.10 -18.29 8.52
N MET A 384 26.91 -19.36 8.52
CA MET A 384 28.32 -19.30 8.93
C MET A 384 29.14 -18.36 8.03
N SER A 385 28.90 -18.36 6.72
CA SER A 385 29.64 -17.52 5.76
C SER A 385 29.39 -16.01 5.94
N GLY A 386 28.21 -15.65 6.47
CA GLY A 386 27.78 -14.28 6.75
C GLY A 386 28.12 -13.76 8.14
N ALA A 387 28.49 -14.64 9.08
CA ALA A 387 28.92 -14.28 10.43
C ALA A 387 30.35 -13.69 10.42
N ARG A 388 30.52 -12.51 9.82
CA ARG A 388 31.84 -11.87 9.60
C ARG A 388 32.19 -10.78 10.61
N VAL A 389 31.33 -10.45 11.58
CA VAL A 389 31.53 -9.31 12.49
C VAL A 389 31.17 -9.72 13.92
N ASP A 390 32.10 -9.51 14.86
CA ASP A 390 31.96 -9.68 16.32
C ASP A 390 31.60 -11.09 16.84
N VAL A 391 32.36 -12.11 16.42
CA VAL A 391 32.27 -13.45 17.02
C VAL A 391 33.03 -13.47 18.34
N ASP A 392 32.33 -13.72 19.45
CA ASP A 392 32.96 -14.06 20.72
C ASP A 392 33.77 -15.36 20.55
N GLU A 393 35.10 -15.26 20.63
CA GLU A 393 36.03 -16.37 20.40
C GLU A 393 35.84 -17.55 21.37
N ARG A 394 35.15 -17.32 22.49
CA ARG A 394 34.82 -18.35 23.48
C ARG A 394 33.74 -19.31 23.01
N LYS A 395 32.96 -18.94 21.98
CA LYS A 395 31.93 -19.80 21.40
C LYS A 395 32.56 -20.91 20.58
N ARG A 396 32.02 -22.14 20.69
CA ARG A 396 32.39 -23.27 19.84
C ARG A 396 32.03 -23.03 18.37
N SER A 397 30.98 -22.25 18.12
CA SER A 397 30.54 -21.85 16.79
C SER A 397 30.08 -20.39 16.77
N PRO A 398 30.33 -19.63 15.68
CA PRO A 398 29.76 -18.30 15.49
C PRO A 398 28.23 -18.24 15.56
N LEU A 399 27.56 -19.36 15.25
CA LEU A 399 26.09 -19.46 15.29
C LEU A 399 25.54 -19.63 16.70
N ASP A 400 26.37 -20.02 17.66
CA ASP A 400 25.93 -20.25 19.03
C ASP A 400 25.47 -18.93 19.66
N PHE A 401 24.32 -18.99 20.34
CA PHE A 401 23.68 -17.83 20.94
C PHE A 401 23.57 -18.00 22.46
N ALA A 402 23.61 -16.88 23.18
CA ALA A 402 23.58 -16.88 24.63
C ALA A 402 22.18 -17.27 25.15
N LEU A 403 22.17 -18.21 26.08
CA LEU A 403 21.03 -18.58 26.92
C LEU A 403 21.10 -17.83 28.27
N TRP A 404 22.30 -17.70 28.80
CA TRP A 404 22.60 -16.93 30.02
C TRP A 404 23.85 -16.10 29.79
N LYS A 405 23.85 -14.86 30.26
CA LYS A 405 24.98 -13.94 30.18
C LYS A 405 25.39 -13.55 31.59
N SER A 406 26.67 -13.73 31.91
CA SER A 406 27.28 -13.17 33.10
C SER A 406 27.09 -11.65 33.14
N SER A 407 26.76 -11.12 34.31
CA SER A 407 26.53 -9.68 34.48
C SER A 407 27.82 -8.98 34.88
N LYS A 408 28.07 -7.81 34.29
CA LYS A 408 29.19 -6.93 34.67
C LYS A 408 28.91 -6.23 35.99
N GLU A 409 29.95 -5.66 36.59
CA GLU A 409 29.78 -4.81 37.78
C GLU A 409 28.82 -3.65 37.49
N GLY A 410 27.82 -3.46 38.35
CA GLY A 410 26.79 -2.44 38.20
C GLY A 410 25.62 -2.83 37.26
N GLU A 411 25.68 -3.95 36.55
CA GLU A 411 24.53 -4.48 35.81
C GLU A 411 23.59 -5.28 36.73
N PRO A 412 22.27 -5.33 36.44
CA PRO A 412 21.36 -6.22 37.16
C PRO A 412 21.72 -7.69 36.96
N TRP A 413 21.47 -8.50 38.00
CA TRP A 413 21.81 -9.92 38.01
C TRP A 413 20.88 -10.73 38.90
N TRP A 414 20.85 -12.03 38.61
CA TRP A 414 20.22 -13.08 39.41
C TRP A 414 21.24 -14.19 39.69
N GLU A 415 21.08 -14.87 40.81
CA GLU A 415 21.87 -16.07 41.12
C GLU A 415 21.48 -17.21 40.20
N SER A 416 22.47 -17.94 39.70
CA SER A 416 22.28 -19.14 38.88
C SER A 416 23.38 -20.18 39.17
N PRO A 417 23.21 -21.45 38.74
CA PRO A 417 24.26 -22.47 38.86
C PRO A 417 25.58 -22.10 38.16
N TRP A 418 25.56 -21.12 37.26
CA TRP A 418 26.72 -20.65 36.49
C TRP A 418 27.27 -19.32 37.00
N GLY A 419 26.79 -18.84 38.15
CA GLY A 419 27.16 -17.55 38.73
C GLY A 419 26.15 -16.44 38.45
N LYS A 420 26.53 -15.20 38.81
CA LYS A 420 25.67 -14.02 38.67
C LYS A 420 25.52 -13.63 37.20
N GLY A 421 24.28 -13.54 36.75
CA GLY A 421 24.01 -13.16 35.37
C GLY A 421 22.54 -12.87 35.12
N ARG A 422 22.16 -12.95 33.85
CA ARG A 422 20.83 -12.62 33.34
C ARG A 422 20.51 -13.45 32.09
N PRO A 423 19.24 -13.63 31.74
CA PRO A 423 18.86 -14.41 30.57
C PRO A 423 19.33 -13.76 29.27
N GLY A 424 19.58 -14.58 28.25
CA GLY A 424 19.65 -14.13 26.87
C GLY A 424 18.25 -13.94 26.29
N TRP A 425 18.09 -12.99 25.37
CA TRP A 425 16.78 -12.55 24.85
C TRP A 425 15.83 -13.69 24.42
N HIS A 426 16.36 -14.77 23.84
CA HIS A 426 15.55 -15.85 23.28
C HIS A 426 14.95 -16.79 24.34
N ILE A 427 15.66 -17.07 25.45
CA ILE A 427 15.24 -18.07 26.44
C ILE A 427 14.00 -17.65 27.21
N GLU A 428 13.78 -16.34 27.28
CA GLU A 428 12.64 -15.73 27.94
C GLU A 428 11.33 -16.25 27.35
N CYS A 429 11.19 -16.13 26.02
CA CYS A 429 9.99 -16.52 25.29
C CYS A 429 9.73 -18.02 25.40
N THR A 430 10.76 -18.86 25.22
CA THR A 430 10.66 -20.33 25.38
C THR A 430 10.15 -20.73 26.76
N ALA A 431 10.71 -20.15 27.83
CA ALA A 431 10.33 -20.49 29.19
C ALA A 431 8.90 -20.01 29.52
N MET A 432 8.58 -18.75 29.19
CA MET A 432 7.28 -18.16 29.48
C MET A 432 6.16 -18.80 28.66
N SER A 433 6.33 -19.01 27.35
CA SER A 433 5.30 -19.63 26.51
C SER A 433 4.97 -21.04 26.99
N SER A 434 6.00 -21.82 27.34
CA SER A 434 5.82 -23.20 27.81
C SER A 434 5.09 -23.26 29.15
N LYS A 435 5.40 -22.33 30.07
CA LYS A 435 4.73 -22.23 31.38
C LYS A 435 3.22 -22.00 31.25
N TYR A 436 2.80 -21.09 30.35
CA TYR A 436 1.41 -20.68 30.26
C TYR A 436 0.59 -21.47 29.22
N LEU A 437 1.21 -21.96 28.15
CA LEU A 437 0.52 -22.59 27.04
C LEU A 437 0.82 -24.08 26.87
N SER A 438 1.77 -24.64 27.62
CA SER A 438 2.34 -25.99 27.50
C SER A 438 3.47 -26.12 26.45
N GLU A 439 4.14 -27.28 26.44
CA GLU A 439 5.30 -27.59 25.60
C GLU A 439 5.02 -27.51 24.09
N THR A 440 3.77 -27.74 23.68
CA THR A 440 3.31 -27.51 22.31
C THR A 440 2.01 -26.69 22.35
N PHE A 441 1.89 -25.69 21.47
CA PHE A 441 0.67 -24.88 21.36
C PHE A 441 0.34 -24.48 19.91
N ASP A 442 -0.78 -23.77 19.72
CA ASP A 442 -1.39 -23.56 18.41
C ASP A 442 -0.67 -22.51 17.57
N ILE A 443 -0.61 -21.26 18.04
CA ILE A 443 -0.16 -20.11 17.25
C ILE A 443 0.99 -19.40 17.96
N HIS A 444 2.10 -19.18 17.24
CA HIS A 444 3.16 -18.27 17.66
C HIS A 444 3.28 -17.12 16.65
N GLY A 445 3.18 -15.88 17.15
CA GLY A 445 3.12 -14.66 16.36
C GLY A 445 4.27 -13.68 16.59
N GLY A 446 4.62 -12.90 15.57
CA GLY A 446 5.53 -11.76 15.71
C GLY A 446 5.74 -10.98 14.41
N GLY A 447 6.64 -10.00 14.42
CA GLY A 447 7.09 -9.32 13.21
C GLY A 447 7.93 -10.23 12.32
N ALA A 448 7.98 -9.98 11.00
CA ALA A 448 8.80 -10.76 10.07
C ALA A 448 10.31 -10.74 10.38
N ASP A 449 10.80 -9.75 11.12
CA ASP A 449 12.16 -9.69 11.65
C ASP A 449 12.42 -10.70 12.78
N LEU A 450 11.39 -11.20 13.45
CA LEU A 450 11.53 -12.20 14.50
C LEU A 450 11.67 -13.62 13.96
N ILE A 451 11.35 -13.86 12.67
CA ILE A 451 11.57 -15.18 12.02
C ILE A 451 13.00 -15.66 12.26
N PHE A 452 13.98 -14.76 12.11
CA PHE A 452 15.38 -15.05 12.38
C PHE A 452 16.11 -13.82 12.94
N PRO A 453 16.88 -13.98 14.04
CA PRO A 453 17.20 -15.24 14.70
C PRO A 453 16.19 -15.67 15.77
N HIS A 454 15.27 -14.79 16.19
CA HIS A 454 14.54 -14.95 17.46
C HIS A 454 13.69 -16.24 17.54
N HIS A 455 12.68 -16.37 16.69
CA HIS A 455 11.80 -17.55 16.68
C HIS A 455 12.51 -18.84 16.27
N GLU A 456 13.53 -18.76 15.40
CA GLU A 456 14.37 -19.92 15.06
C GLU A 456 15.11 -20.44 16.31
N ASN A 457 15.63 -19.54 17.14
CA ASN A 457 16.30 -19.87 18.39
C ASN A 457 15.32 -20.44 19.43
N GLU A 458 14.11 -19.90 19.52
CA GLU A 458 13.07 -20.44 20.41
C GLU A 458 12.66 -21.87 20.01
N ILE A 459 12.51 -22.14 18.71
CA ILE A 459 12.26 -23.50 18.21
C ILE A 459 13.40 -24.42 18.65
N ALA A 460 14.66 -24.02 18.43
CA ALA A 460 15.81 -24.83 18.77
C ALA A 460 15.85 -25.15 20.27
N GLN A 461 15.62 -24.15 21.12
CA GLN A 461 15.58 -24.32 22.58
C GLN A 461 14.42 -25.21 23.02
N SER A 462 13.20 -24.92 22.59
CA SER A 462 11.99 -25.62 23.02
C SER A 462 11.99 -27.08 22.55
N GLU A 463 12.34 -27.34 21.30
CA GLU A 463 12.33 -28.70 20.75
C GLU A 463 13.51 -29.54 21.26
N ALA A 464 14.70 -28.95 21.46
CA ALA A 464 15.80 -29.65 22.11
C ALA A 464 15.49 -29.96 23.58
N TYR A 465 14.84 -29.03 24.29
CA TYR A 465 14.46 -29.20 25.69
C TYR A 465 13.31 -30.21 25.87
N THR A 466 12.34 -30.29 24.97
CA THR A 466 11.14 -31.14 25.16
C THR A 466 11.17 -32.42 24.32
N GLY A 467 11.89 -32.45 23.20
CA GLY A 467 11.83 -33.51 22.21
C GLY A 467 10.51 -33.54 21.40
N LYS A 468 9.68 -32.50 21.51
CA LYS A 468 8.37 -32.40 20.85
C LYS A 468 8.35 -31.19 19.90
N PRO A 469 7.47 -31.17 18.88
CA PRO A 469 7.23 -29.97 18.10
C PRO A 469 6.80 -28.80 19.00
N PHE A 470 7.32 -27.60 18.77
CA PHE A 470 7.04 -26.46 19.65
C PHE A 470 5.70 -25.75 19.34
N VAL A 471 5.44 -25.47 18.07
CA VAL A 471 4.29 -24.64 17.64
C VAL A 471 3.70 -25.21 16.36
N LYS A 472 2.37 -25.22 16.25
CA LYS A 472 1.67 -25.71 15.05
C LYS A 472 1.66 -24.67 13.91
N TYR A 473 1.30 -23.42 14.18
CA TYR A 473 1.21 -22.34 13.19
C TYR A 473 2.08 -21.13 13.56
N TRP A 474 3.04 -20.82 12.70
CA TRP A 474 3.89 -19.62 12.83
C TRP A 474 3.37 -18.48 11.96
N MET A 475 2.92 -17.40 12.59
CA MET A 475 2.34 -16.23 11.92
C MET A 475 3.26 -15.02 12.02
N HIS A 476 3.56 -14.36 10.89
CA HIS A 476 4.41 -13.18 10.89
C HIS A 476 3.82 -12.03 10.07
N ASN A 477 3.75 -10.83 10.65
CA ASN A 477 3.30 -9.64 9.92
C ASN A 477 4.46 -9.00 9.12
N GLY A 478 4.10 -8.40 7.98
CA GLY A 478 5.03 -7.69 7.11
C GLY A 478 5.54 -6.39 7.71
N PHE A 479 6.60 -5.85 7.10
CA PHE A 479 7.24 -4.61 7.53
C PHE A 479 6.45 -3.36 7.15
N ILE A 480 6.73 -2.27 7.87
CA ILE A 480 6.33 -0.94 7.43
C ILE A 480 7.50 -0.33 6.65
N THR A 481 7.19 0.25 5.50
CA THR A 481 8.16 0.93 4.65
C THR A 481 7.85 2.42 4.56
N VAL A 482 8.89 3.23 4.40
CA VAL A 482 8.85 4.67 4.16
C VAL A 482 9.78 4.93 2.98
N ASP A 483 9.27 5.52 1.91
CA ASP A 483 9.95 5.69 0.63
C ASP A 483 10.50 4.35 0.08
N LYS A 484 9.72 3.27 0.25
CA LYS A 484 10.09 1.88 -0.09
C LYS A 484 11.26 1.30 0.73
N GLU A 485 11.79 2.01 1.72
CA GLU A 485 12.79 1.50 2.64
C GLU A 485 12.16 1.03 3.95
N LYS A 486 12.73 0.00 4.58
CA LYS A 486 12.26 -0.47 5.89
C LYS A 486 12.40 0.65 6.92
N MET A 487 11.33 0.91 7.68
CA MET A 487 11.37 1.83 8.81
C MET A 487 12.39 1.35 9.85
N SER A 488 13.37 2.20 10.19
CA SER A 488 14.36 1.91 11.24
C SER A 488 14.89 3.19 11.88
N LYS A 489 15.26 3.11 13.16
CA LYS A 489 15.88 4.24 13.86
C LYS A 489 17.20 4.68 13.22
N SER A 490 17.98 3.73 12.70
CA SER A 490 19.28 4.00 12.05
C SER A 490 19.17 4.78 10.75
N LEU A 491 18.09 4.63 10.00
CA LEU A 491 17.83 5.37 8.76
C LEU A 491 17.17 6.72 9.00
N GLY A 492 16.79 7.05 10.24
CA GLY A 492 16.11 8.30 10.59
C GLY A 492 14.67 8.42 10.06
N ASN A 493 14.15 7.39 9.37
CA ASN A 493 12.81 7.34 8.78
C ASN A 493 11.75 6.74 9.72
N PHE A 494 11.91 6.98 11.02
CA PHE A 494 11.14 6.36 12.10
C PHE A 494 10.11 7.34 12.68
N PHE A 495 8.86 6.91 12.82
CA PHE A 495 7.78 7.71 13.40
C PHE A 495 7.17 6.99 14.61
N THR A 496 7.09 7.71 15.72
CA THR A 496 6.46 7.22 16.96
C THR A 496 4.95 7.23 16.83
N ILE A 497 4.27 6.40 17.61
CA ILE A 497 2.80 6.44 17.67
C ILE A 497 2.31 7.81 18.13
N LYS A 498 2.96 8.38 19.15
CA LYS A 498 2.65 9.71 19.66
C LYS A 498 2.67 10.79 18.58
N GLU A 499 3.73 10.86 17.77
CA GLU A 499 3.84 11.86 16.69
C GLU A 499 2.75 11.69 15.62
N ILE A 500 2.38 10.46 15.31
CA ILE A 500 1.30 10.16 14.36
C ILE A 500 -0.04 10.60 14.93
N LEU A 501 -0.32 10.29 16.21
CA LEU A 501 -1.57 10.64 16.89
C LEU A 501 -1.74 12.14 17.18
N GLU A 502 -0.67 12.92 17.07
CA GLU A 502 -0.75 14.39 17.09
C GLU A 502 -1.34 14.96 15.78
N LYS A 503 -1.34 14.18 14.69
CA LYS A 503 -1.80 14.59 13.36
C LYS A 503 -3.03 13.84 12.87
N TYR A 504 -3.19 12.58 13.28
CA TYR A 504 -4.26 11.70 12.80
C TYR A 504 -5.02 11.05 13.95
N ASP A 505 -6.31 10.81 13.74
CA ASP A 505 -7.14 10.11 14.72
C ASP A 505 -6.66 8.65 14.90
N PRO A 506 -6.67 8.07 16.12
CA PRO A 506 -6.25 6.69 16.33
C PRO A 506 -7.00 5.66 15.48
N GLU A 507 -8.29 5.89 15.20
CA GLU A 507 -9.08 5.03 14.34
C GLU A 507 -8.60 5.08 12.89
N THR A 508 -8.11 6.25 12.43
CA THR A 508 -7.46 6.42 11.11
C THR A 508 -6.20 5.58 10.99
N VAL A 509 -5.35 5.61 12.02
CA VAL A 509 -4.11 4.82 12.07
C VAL A 509 -4.43 3.32 12.07
N ARG A 510 -5.41 2.90 12.88
CA ARG A 510 -5.84 1.50 12.91
C ARG A 510 -6.39 1.07 11.54
N TYR A 511 -7.30 1.83 10.96
CA TYR A 511 -7.87 1.53 9.64
C TYR A 511 -6.78 1.42 8.58
N PHE A 512 -5.85 2.37 8.53
CA PHE A 512 -4.70 2.34 7.63
C PHE A 512 -3.93 1.02 7.72
N LEU A 513 -3.63 0.55 8.93
CA LEU A 513 -2.90 -0.72 9.12
C LEU A 513 -3.70 -1.95 8.66
N LEU A 514 -5.02 -1.84 8.50
CA LEU A 514 -5.90 -2.91 8.02
C LEU A 514 -6.12 -2.86 6.50
N THR A 515 -5.73 -1.79 5.80
CA THR A 515 -5.93 -1.66 4.33
C THR A 515 -5.05 -2.59 3.51
N ALA A 516 -3.96 -3.09 4.11
CA ALA A 516 -3.07 -4.08 3.52
C ALA A 516 -3.20 -5.42 4.25
N HIS A 517 -3.02 -6.52 3.53
CA HIS A 517 -2.92 -7.84 4.14
C HIS A 517 -1.78 -7.88 5.16
N TYR A 518 -1.98 -8.50 6.33
CA TYR A 518 -1.04 -8.41 7.46
C TYR A 518 0.40 -8.84 7.11
N ARG A 519 0.55 -9.80 6.20
CA ARG A 519 1.85 -10.32 5.70
C ARG A 519 2.54 -9.43 4.66
N SER A 520 1.81 -8.56 3.97
CA SER A 520 2.39 -7.70 2.93
C SER A 520 3.12 -6.52 3.56
N PRO A 521 4.20 -5.99 2.96
CA PRO A 521 4.71 -4.69 3.35
C PRO A 521 3.60 -3.62 3.25
N ILE A 522 3.61 -2.65 4.15
CA ILE A 522 2.71 -1.49 4.07
C ILE A 522 3.57 -0.24 3.96
N GLU A 523 3.37 0.51 2.87
CA GLU A 523 3.99 1.82 2.72
C GLU A 523 3.29 2.81 3.65
N PHE A 524 4.07 3.63 4.34
CA PHE A 524 3.61 4.68 5.23
C PHE A 524 3.93 6.04 4.63
N SER A 525 2.90 6.88 4.48
CA SER A 525 3.01 8.27 4.07
C SER A 525 1.81 9.07 4.60
N ASP A 526 1.99 10.39 4.71
CA ASP A 526 0.88 11.30 5.04
C ASP A 526 -0.28 11.16 4.03
N VAL A 527 0.02 10.93 2.76
CA VAL A 527 -0.98 10.73 1.70
C VAL A 527 -1.90 9.55 2.03
N GLN A 528 -1.33 8.40 2.43
CA GLN A 528 -2.12 7.20 2.73
C GLN A 528 -2.95 7.35 4.02
N LEU A 529 -2.44 8.08 5.01
CA LEU A 529 -3.21 8.36 6.23
C LEU A 529 -4.35 9.35 5.96
N THR A 530 -4.15 10.36 5.12
CA THR A 530 -5.22 11.23 4.65
C THR A 530 -6.28 10.46 3.86
N GLU A 531 -5.89 9.53 2.98
CA GLU A 531 -6.85 8.65 2.27
C GLU A 531 -7.62 7.73 3.23
N ALA A 532 -6.96 7.23 4.27
CA ALA A 532 -7.59 6.49 5.35
C ALA A 532 -8.62 7.35 6.11
N GLU A 533 -8.28 8.59 6.46
CA GLU A 533 -9.18 9.54 7.13
C GLU A 533 -10.44 9.78 6.29
N LEU A 534 -10.27 10.06 4.98
CA LEU A 534 -11.37 10.26 4.05
C LEU A 534 -12.27 9.01 3.92
N SER A 535 -11.69 7.82 4.05
CA SER A 535 -12.42 6.56 4.00
C SER A 535 -13.30 6.37 5.25
N ILE A 536 -12.76 6.67 6.43
CA ILE A 536 -13.52 6.66 7.69
C ILE A 536 -14.61 7.75 7.67
N ASP A 537 -14.29 8.94 7.19
CA ASP A 537 -15.27 10.03 7.07
C ASP A 537 -16.45 9.64 6.18
N ARG A 538 -16.18 8.95 5.07
CA ARG A 538 -17.23 8.39 4.21
C ARG A 538 -18.12 7.40 4.96
N TYR A 539 -17.56 6.54 5.80
CA TYR A 539 -18.36 5.63 6.64
C TYR A 539 -19.28 6.42 7.56
N TYR A 540 -18.75 7.38 8.34
CA TYR A 540 -19.54 8.14 9.29
C TYR A 540 -20.60 9.02 8.63
N SER A 541 -20.27 9.63 7.49
CA SER A 541 -21.23 10.33 6.64
C SER A 541 -22.38 9.40 6.21
N THR A 542 -22.09 8.16 5.82
CA THR A 542 -23.13 7.17 5.49
C THR A 542 -23.99 6.79 6.69
N VAL A 543 -23.39 6.62 7.88
CA VAL A 543 -24.15 6.36 9.11
C VAL A 543 -25.08 7.52 9.44
N THR A 544 -24.65 8.77 9.27
CA THR A 544 -25.52 9.95 9.42
C THR A 544 -26.69 9.89 8.44
N ARG A 545 -26.45 9.57 7.17
CA ARG A 545 -27.53 9.46 6.17
C ARG A 545 -28.52 8.34 6.49
N ILE A 546 -28.03 7.21 7.00
CA ILE A 546 -28.85 6.10 7.48
C ILE A 546 -29.74 6.54 8.64
N LYS A 547 -29.17 7.25 9.63
CA LYS A 547 -29.91 7.80 10.77
C LYS A 547 -31.01 8.75 10.30
N ASP A 548 -30.67 9.74 9.48
CA ASP A 548 -31.62 10.72 8.94
C ASP A 548 -32.77 10.05 8.17
N PHE A 549 -32.46 9.02 7.39
CA PHE A 549 -33.48 8.25 6.66
C PHE A 549 -34.45 7.55 7.59
N LEU A 550 -33.94 6.89 8.64
CA LEU A 550 -34.78 6.15 9.58
C LEU A 550 -35.68 7.08 10.42
N GLU A 551 -35.20 8.29 10.72
CA GLU A 551 -35.97 9.34 11.41
C GLU A 551 -37.04 9.98 10.50
N ALA A 552 -36.71 10.24 9.22
CA ALA A 552 -37.60 10.97 8.30
C ALA A 552 -38.63 10.11 7.54
N ALA A 553 -38.53 8.78 7.58
CA ALA A 553 -39.27 7.91 6.68
C ALA A 553 -40.78 7.87 6.95
N GLY A 554 -41.53 8.64 6.14
CA GLY A 554 -42.99 8.68 6.08
C GLY A 554 -43.65 7.39 5.55
N ALA A 555 -44.97 7.30 5.74
CA ALA A 555 -45.76 6.08 5.53
C ALA A 555 -46.03 5.70 4.05
N ALA A 556 -45.89 6.64 3.11
CA ALA A 556 -46.18 6.37 1.70
C ALA A 556 -45.06 5.57 1.03
N GLU A 557 -45.38 4.44 0.40
CA GLU A 557 -44.41 3.63 -0.33
C GLU A 557 -43.98 4.31 -1.64
N LYS A 558 -42.66 4.39 -1.85
CA LYS A 558 -42.08 4.74 -3.15
C LYS A 558 -41.10 3.63 -3.54
N PRO A 559 -41.30 2.98 -4.69
CA PRO A 559 -40.36 1.98 -5.17
C PRO A 559 -39.02 2.67 -5.50
N GLY A 560 -38.01 2.45 -4.66
CA GLY A 560 -36.61 2.72 -4.99
C GLY A 560 -35.98 1.52 -5.68
N THR A 561 -34.90 1.72 -6.43
CA THR A 561 -34.11 0.62 -7.02
C THR A 561 -33.35 -0.12 -5.92
N SER A 562 -33.93 -1.20 -5.39
CA SER A 562 -33.37 -1.96 -4.25
C SER A 562 -32.61 -3.24 -4.62
N ALA A 563 -32.72 -3.70 -5.88
CA ALA A 563 -32.23 -5.02 -6.30
C ALA A 563 -30.72 -5.24 -6.03
N ASP A 564 -29.90 -4.23 -6.30
CA ASP A 564 -28.45 -4.32 -6.09
C ASP A 564 -28.07 -4.32 -4.60
N LEU A 565 -28.73 -3.48 -3.78
CA LEU A 565 -28.51 -3.46 -2.34
C LEU A 565 -28.94 -4.79 -1.70
N GLU A 566 -30.10 -5.32 -2.09
CA GLU A 566 -30.59 -6.64 -1.65
C GLU A 566 -29.59 -7.75 -1.97
N LYS A 567 -29.03 -7.73 -3.20
CA LYS A 567 -28.01 -8.69 -3.62
C LYS A 567 -26.73 -8.58 -2.79
N VAL A 568 -26.23 -7.36 -2.55
CA VAL A 568 -25.03 -7.16 -1.72
C VAL A 568 -25.31 -7.58 -0.28
N LEU A 569 -26.44 -7.19 0.32
CA LEU A 569 -26.82 -7.58 1.68
C LEU A 569 -26.95 -9.08 1.87
N ALA A 570 -27.47 -9.79 0.86
CA ALA A 570 -27.59 -11.24 0.88
C ALA A 570 -26.21 -11.94 0.90
N ALA A 571 -25.24 -11.43 0.14
CA ALA A 571 -23.92 -12.05 0.00
C ALA A 571 -22.85 -11.49 0.96
N PHE A 572 -23.12 -10.37 1.64
CA PHE A 572 -22.12 -9.61 2.39
C PHE A 572 -21.44 -10.43 3.49
N LYS A 573 -22.24 -11.14 4.31
CA LYS A 573 -21.73 -11.93 5.43
C LYS A 573 -20.78 -13.03 4.94
N ASP A 574 -21.17 -13.75 3.89
CA ASP A 574 -20.35 -14.81 3.31
C ASP A 574 -19.08 -14.24 2.67
N LYS A 575 -19.17 -13.12 1.95
CA LYS A 575 -18.00 -12.42 1.39
C LYS A 575 -17.00 -12.02 2.49
N PHE A 576 -17.50 -11.42 3.58
CA PHE A 576 -16.67 -11.02 4.72
C PHE A 576 -16.03 -12.23 5.42
N HIS A 577 -16.81 -13.28 5.70
CA HIS A 577 -16.28 -14.51 6.31
C HIS A 577 -15.27 -15.20 5.42
N ASN A 578 -15.51 -15.30 4.12
CA ASN A 578 -14.55 -15.90 3.19
C ASN A 578 -13.23 -15.10 3.16
N ALA A 579 -13.28 -13.77 3.18
CA ALA A 579 -12.07 -12.95 3.25
C ALA A 579 -11.31 -13.19 4.55
N MET A 580 -11.99 -13.18 5.69
CA MET A 580 -11.35 -13.36 7.00
C MET A 580 -10.88 -14.81 7.23
N ASN A 581 -11.61 -15.79 6.72
CA ASN A 581 -11.21 -17.20 6.74
C ASN A 581 -10.02 -17.46 5.82
N ASP A 582 -9.82 -16.65 4.78
CA ASP A 582 -8.63 -16.73 3.93
C ASP A 582 -7.45 -15.93 4.52
N ASP A 583 -6.84 -16.47 5.58
CA ASP A 583 -5.64 -15.89 6.21
C ASP A 583 -5.87 -14.46 6.74
N PHE A 584 -7.03 -14.22 7.37
CA PHE A 584 -7.38 -12.93 7.99
C PHE A 584 -7.25 -11.74 7.03
N ASN A 585 -7.74 -11.87 5.80
CA ASN A 585 -7.58 -10.86 4.75
C ASN A 585 -8.48 -9.62 4.99
N THR A 586 -8.00 -8.71 5.84
CA THR A 586 -8.67 -7.45 6.18
C THR A 586 -8.83 -6.52 4.98
N ALA A 587 -7.88 -6.49 4.05
CA ALA A 587 -7.95 -5.66 2.85
C ALA A 587 -9.18 -6.00 1.99
N SER A 588 -9.39 -7.30 1.72
CA SER A 588 -10.58 -7.78 1.01
C SER A 588 -11.86 -7.53 1.79
N ALA A 589 -11.83 -7.76 3.12
CA ALA A 589 -12.97 -7.49 3.99
C ALA A 589 -13.39 -6.01 3.92
N LEU A 590 -12.44 -5.08 4.04
CA LEU A 590 -12.67 -3.64 3.88
C LEU A 590 -13.24 -3.29 2.49
N GLY A 591 -12.73 -3.92 1.43
CA GLY A 591 -13.29 -3.76 0.07
C GLY A 591 -14.80 -4.06 0.01
N PHE A 592 -15.26 -5.14 0.66
CA PHE A 592 -16.68 -5.47 0.73
C PHE A 592 -17.48 -4.49 1.59
N ILE A 593 -16.90 -3.95 2.66
CA ILE A 593 -17.53 -2.89 3.47
C ILE A 593 -17.81 -1.67 2.60
N PHE A 594 -16.84 -1.21 1.82
CA PHE A 594 -17.02 -0.04 0.96
C PHE A 594 -17.91 -0.31 -0.25
N GLU A 595 -17.99 -1.55 -0.74
CA GLU A 595 -19.03 -1.97 -1.68
C GLU A 595 -20.43 -1.74 -1.06
N LEU A 596 -20.66 -2.23 0.16
CA LEU A 596 -21.93 -2.04 0.88
C LEU A 596 -22.25 -0.56 1.15
N ILE A 597 -21.26 0.23 1.59
CA ILE A 597 -21.39 1.69 1.80
C ILE A 597 -21.80 2.39 0.50
N ARG A 598 -21.18 2.04 -0.61
CA ARG A 598 -21.52 2.61 -1.92
C ARG A 598 -22.97 2.28 -2.30
N GLU A 599 -23.37 1.03 -2.12
CA GLU A 599 -24.71 0.60 -2.49
C GLU A 599 -25.82 1.21 -1.63
N VAL A 600 -25.61 1.31 -0.31
CA VAL A 600 -26.61 1.95 0.55
C VAL A 600 -26.71 3.45 0.27
N ASN A 601 -25.61 4.15 -0.01
CA ASN A 601 -25.66 5.56 -0.41
C ASN A 601 -26.46 5.75 -1.70
N ARG A 602 -26.21 4.93 -2.73
CA ARG A 602 -26.94 4.96 -4.00
C ARG A 602 -28.43 4.66 -3.80
N PHE A 603 -28.75 3.72 -2.92
CA PHE A 603 -30.13 3.43 -2.53
C PHE A 603 -30.77 4.63 -1.83
N LEU A 604 -30.09 5.29 -0.89
CA LEU A 604 -30.59 6.48 -0.22
C LEU A 604 -30.78 7.67 -1.19
N ASP A 605 -29.90 7.81 -2.19
CA ASP A 605 -30.01 8.84 -3.25
C ASP A 605 -31.28 8.70 -4.09
N SER A 606 -31.81 7.47 -4.25
CA SER A 606 -33.08 7.23 -4.94
C SER A 606 -34.30 7.67 -4.12
N LYS A 607 -34.11 8.21 -2.90
CA LYS A 607 -35.16 8.65 -1.97
C LYS A 607 -36.26 7.60 -1.75
N PRO A 608 -35.89 6.37 -1.35
CA PRO A 608 -36.83 5.28 -1.15
C PRO A 608 -37.76 5.61 0.03
N SER A 609 -38.91 4.95 0.12
CA SER A 609 -39.79 5.05 1.29
C SER A 609 -40.65 3.80 1.43
N GLY A 610 -41.24 3.60 2.61
CA GLY A 610 -41.99 2.40 2.95
C GLY A 610 -41.19 1.40 3.80
N GLN A 611 -41.88 0.34 4.22
CA GLN A 611 -41.37 -0.61 5.21
C GLN A 611 -40.17 -1.43 4.71
N LYS A 612 -40.23 -1.94 3.47
CA LYS A 612 -39.12 -2.69 2.88
C LYS A 612 -37.81 -1.89 2.82
N ALA A 613 -37.89 -0.59 2.49
CA ALA A 613 -36.72 0.28 2.47
C ALA A 613 -36.10 0.47 3.87
N LYS A 614 -36.95 0.61 4.91
CA LYS A 614 -36.50 0.64 6.31
C LYS A 614 -35.77 -0.63 6.70
N GLU A 615 -36.31 -1.79 6.36
CA GLU A 615 -35.71 -3.09 6.68
C GLU A 615 -34.32 -3.26 6.05
N LEU A 616 -34.14 -2.87 4.78
CA LEU A 616 -32.85 -2.93 4.11
C LEU A 616 -31.81 -2.02 4.76
N VAL A 617 -32.22 -0.81 5.15
CA VAL A 617 -31.33 0.17 5.79
C VAL A 617 -30.97 -0.27 7.22
N VAL A 618 -31.94 -0.80 7.98
CA VAL A 618 -31.67 -1.37 9.32
C VAL A 618 -30.70 -2.54 9.22
N ARG A 619 -30.93 -3.48 8.29
CA ARG A 619 -30.03 -4.61 8.06
C ARG A 619 -28.63 -4.14 7.65
N THR A 620 -28.52 -3.09 6.83
CA THR A 620 -27.23 -2.49 6.46
C THR A 620 -26.50 -1.98 7.70
N ARG A 621 -27.19 -1.20 8.55
CA ARG A 621 -26.65 -0.66 9.80
C ARG A 621 -26.14 -1.77 10.73
N GLU A 622 -26.92 -2.83 10.90
CA GLU A 622 -26.56 -3.98 11.75
C GLU A 622 -25.33 -4.71 11.23
N LEU A 623 -25.25 -4.94 9.92
CA LEU A 623 -24.08 -5.59 9.31
C LEU A 623 -22.82 -4.74 9.47
N LEU A 624 -22.90 -3.43 9.18
CA LEU A 624 -21.80 -2.49 9.34
C LEU A 624 -21.31 -2.40 10.80
N ALA A 625 -22.23 -2.33 11.76
CA ALA A 625 -21.88 -2.30 13.18
C ALA A 625 -21.25 -3.63 13.64
N GLY A 626 -21.81 -4.77 13.21
CA GLY A 626 -21.31 -6.09 13.60
C GLY A 626 -19.87 -6.34 13.14
N ILE A 627 -19.56 -5.98 11.89
CA ILE A 627 -18.20 -6.15 11.34
C ILE A 627 -17.22 -5.08 11.84
N GLY A 628 -17.70 -3.86 12.09
CA GLY A 628 -16.91 -2.81 12.77
C GLY A 628 -16.42 -3.28 14.13
N GLY A 629 -17.30 -3.93 14.91
CA GLY A 629 -16.94 -4.51 16.21
C GLY A 629 -15.85 -5.59 16.13
N ILE A 630 -15.86 -6.43 15.08
CA ILE A 630 -14.84 -7.48 14.87
C ILE A 630 -13.48 -6.85 14.57
N LEU A 631 -13.45 -5.88 13.64
CA LEU A 631 -12.21 -5.22 13.23
C LEU A 631 -11.75 -4.13 14.20
N ASN A 632 -12.60 -3.81 15.18
CA ASN A 632 -12.49 -2.69 16.11
C ASN A 632 -12.25 -1.33 15.43
N ILE A 633 -12.97 -1.10 14.34
CA ILE A 633 -13.10 0.18 13.66
C ILE A 633 -14.59 0.48 13.55
N PHE A 634 -14.95 1.71 13.23
CA PHE A 634 -16.33 2.14 13.01
C PHE A 634 -17.23 2.06 14.25
N ASN A 635 -16.64 2.16 15.45
CA ASN A 635 -17.33 1.92 16.73
C ASN A 635 -17.86 3.20 17.41
N ARG A 636 -17.53 4.38 16.89
CA ARG A 636 -18.05 5.66 17.37
C ARG A 636 -19.38 6.03 16.71
N THR A 637 -20.02 7.06 17.23
CA THR A 637 -21.08 7.81 16.53
C THR A 637 -20.46 8.82 15.56
N PRO A 638 -21.18 9.27 14.51
CA PRO A 638 -20.71 10.35 13.64
C PRO A 638 -20.34 11.62 14.43
N GLU A 639 -21.09 11.95 15.47
CA GLU A 639 -20.82 13.11 16.32
C GLU A 639 -19.49 12.97 17.08
N GLU A 640 -19.20 11.80 17.64
CA GLU A 640 -17.90 11.52 18.28
C GLU A 640 -16.73 11.54 17.29
N TRP A 641 -16.93 11.04 16.07
CA TRP A 641 -15.93 11.12 15.00
C TRP A 641 -15.55 12.57 14.68
N TYR A 642 -16.53 13.43 14.42
CA TYR A 642 -16.26 14.83 14.08
C TYR A 642 -15.70 15.64 15.26
N ARG A 643 -16.10 15.34 16.51
CA ARG A 643 -15.46 15.91 17.70
C ARG A 643 -13.98 15.51 17.80
N SER A 644 -13.67 14.24 17.51
CA SER A 644 -12.28 13.77 17.53
C SER A 644 -11.45 14.46 16.44
N LEU A 645 -11.97 14.56 15.21
CA LEU A 645 -11.32 15.31 14.13
C LEU A 645 -11.09 16.78 14.49
N MET A 646 -12.06 17.43 15.15
CA MET A 646 -11.92 18.83 15.61
C MET A 646 -10.73 18.99 16.55
N LYS A 647 -10.53 18.03 17.47
CA LYS A 647 -9.42 18.01 18.43
C LYS A 647 -8.08 17.73 17.74
N VAL A 648 -8.02 16.71 16.89
CA VAL A 648 -6.79 16.27 16.20
C VAL A 648 -6.31 17.34 15.23
N LYS A 649 -7.20 17.91 14.41
CA LYS A 649 -6.88 19.00 13.47
C LYS A 649 -6.70 20.36 14.16
N LYS A 650 -6.84 20.43 15.49
CA LYS A 650 -6.66 21.65 16.32
C LYS A 650 -7.50 22.83 15.79
N ILE A 651 -8.77 22.57 15.45
CA ILE A 651 -9.67 23.60 14.94
C ILE A 651 -9.84 24.70 16.00
N ALA A 652 -9.61 25.95 15.59
CA ALA A 652 -9.62 27.12 16.47
C ALA A 652 -11.04 27.61 16.84
N VAL A 653 -11.95 26.67 17.18
CA VAL A 653 -13.31 26.93 17.67
C VAL A 653 -13.64 25.84 18.68
N SER A 654 -14.07 26.22 19.89
CA SER A 654 -14.58 25.25 20.86
C SER A 654 -15.96 24.74 20.42
N GLU A 655 -16.38 23.56 20.89
CA GLU A 655 -17.71 23.03 20.57
C GLU A 655 -18.82 24.00 21.01
N GLU A 656 -18.67 24.66 22.16
CA GLU A 656 -19.63 25.64 22.66
C GLU A 656 -19.71 26.87 21.74
N ALA A 657 -18.57 27.39 21.29
CA ALA A 657 -18.51 28.53 20.38
C ALA A 657 -19.11 28.18 19.00
N LEU A 658 -18.89 26.94 18.52
CA LEU A 658 -19.52 26.44 17.30
C LEU A 658 -21.04 26.41 17.44
N LEU A 659 -21.57 25.82 18.52
CA LEU A 659 -23.01 25.75 18.76
C LEU A 659 -23.64 27.15 18.87
N GLN A 660 -22.93 28.10 19.50
CA GLN A 660 -23.35 29.50 19.56
C GLN A 660 -23.41 30.15 18.17
N LYS A 661 -22.40 29.93 17.31
CA LYS A 661 -22.39 30.40 15.92
C LYS A 661 -23.52 29.79 15.09
N ILE A 662 -23.82 28.50 15.29
CA ILE A 662 -24.96 27.85 14.64
C ILE A 662 -26.28 28.49 15.08
N ALA A 663 -26.46 28.77 16.37
CA ALA A 663 -27.64 29.46 16.89
C ALA A 663 -27.77 30.89 16.34
N GLU A 664 -26.67 31.65 16.29
CA GLU A 664 -26.61 32.99 15.69
C GLU A 664 -27.05 32.96 14.22
N ARG A 665 -26.52 32.00 13.45
CA ARG A 665 -26.91 31.81 12.05
C ARG A 665 -28.40 31.48 11.91
N GLN A 666 -28.94 30.64 12.79
CA GLN A 666 -30.36 30.28 12.77
C GLN A 666 -31.24 31.50 13.05
N GLU A 667 -30.85 32.37 13.98
CA GLU A 667 -31.56 33.61 14.26
C GLU A 667 -31.50 34.58 13.08
N ALA A 668 -30.34 34.76 12.46
CA ALA A 668 -30.19 35.56 11.25
C ALA A 668 -31.12 35.07 10.11
N ARG A 669 -31.21 33.74 9.92
CA ARG A 669 -32.14 33.15 8.94
C ARG A 669 -33.61 33.42 9.27
N LYS A 670 -34.01 33.35 10.54
CA LYS A 670 -35.38 33.70 10.98
C LYS A 670 -35.71 35.16 10.69
N GLN A 671 -34.74 36.04 10.89
CA GLN A 671 -34.85 37.47 10.60
C GLN A 671 -34.70 37.82 9.11
N LYS A 672 -34.46 36.81 8.25
CA LYS A 672 -34.16 36.96 6.81
C LYS A 672 -32.89 37.78 6.51
N ASP A 673 -31.97 37.86 7.46
CA ASP A 673 -30.63 38.41 7.27
C ASP A 673 -29.71 37.33 6.65
N TRP A 674 -29.82 37.18 5.34
CA TRP A 674 -29.03 36.20 4.58
C TRP A 674 -27.54 36.53 4.58
N ALA A 675 -27.17 37.82 4.58
CA ALA A 675 -25.78 38.25 4.59
C ALA A 675 -25.07 37.84 5.90
N ARG A 676 -25.72 38.02 7.06
CA ARG A 676 -25.17 37.54 8.33
C ARG A 676 -25.10 36.02 8.37
N ALA A 677 -26.14 35.34 7.90
CA ALA A 677 -26.18 33.87 7.89
C ALA A 677 -25.07 33.26 7.01
N ASP A 678 -24.78 33.85 5.86
CA ASP A 678 -23.71 33.42 4.94
C ASP A 678 -22.33 33.76 5.48
N ASN A 679 -22.17 34.92 6.13
CA ASN A 679 -20.92 35.28 6.81
C ASN A 679 -20.56 34.28 7.92
N VAL A 680 -21.53 33.87 8.74
CA VAL A 680 -21.30 32.86 9.79
C VAL A 680 -20.96 31.49 9.18
N ARG A 681 -21.64 31.09 8.10
CA ARG A 681 -21.30 29.85 7.38
C ARG A 681 -19.86 29.88 6.87
N LYS A 682 -19.47 30.98 6.21
CA LYS A 682 -18.12 31.15 5.67
C LYS A 682 -17.05 31.16 6.77
N GLU A 683 -17.31 31.85 7.90
CA GLU A 683 -16.40 31.86 9.05
C GLU A 683 -16.12 30.45 9.58
N LEU A 684 -17.14 29.59 9.61
CA LEU A 684 -17.01 28.21 10.05
C LEU A 684 -16.34 27.33 8.99
N GLU A 685 -16.67 27.54 7.71
CA GLU A 685 -16.06 26.81 6.58
C GLU A 685 -14.56 27.10 6.44
N ASP A 686 -14.15 28.36 6.60
CA ASP A 686 -12.74 28.79 6.61
C ASP A 686 -11.94 28.14 7.76
N LYS A 687 -12.63 27.74 8.84
CA LYS A 687 -12.06 26.99 9.97
C LYS A 687 -12.18 25.47 9.81
N GLY A 688 -12.65 24.98 8.66
CA GLY A 688 -12.78 23.57 8.35
C GLY A 688 -14.08 22.93 8.85
N ILE A 689 -15.12 23.70 9.18
CA ILE A 689 -16.42 23.21 9.64
C ILE A 689 -17.48 23.44 8.57
N ILE A 690 -18.11 22.36 8.11
CA ILE A 690 -19.15 22.39 7.08
C ILE A 690 -20.51 22.32 7.76
N LEU A 691 -21.43 23.23 7.42
CA LEU A 691 -22.80 23.26 7.91
C LEU A 691 -23.78 22.66 6.91
N GLU A 692 -24.63 21.74 7.36
CA GLU A 692 -25.67 21.09 6.58
C GLU A 692 -27.06 21.46 7.13
N ASP A 693 -27.88 22.14 6.32
CA ASP A 693 -29.24 22.52 6.73
C ASP A 693 -30.21 21.34 6.55
N LYS A 694 -30.83 20.90 7.65
CA LYS A 694 -31.87 19.86 7.70
C LYS A 694 -33.24 20.45 8.06
N LYS A 695 -34.31 19.66 7.95
CA LYS A 695 -35.67 20.11 8.31
C LYS A 695 -35.82 20.51 9.78
N GLU A 696 -35.08 19.83 10.67
CA GLU A 696 -35.20 19.99 12.13
C GLU A 696 -34.08 20.85 12.74
N GLY A 697 -33.13 21.34 11.93
CA GLY A 697 -32.01 22.17 12.41
C GLY A 697 -30.83 22.22 11.44
N THR A 698 -29.70 22.79 11.89
CA THR A 698 -28.42 22.74 11.15
C THR A 698 -27.52 21.69 11.80
N ALA A 699 -27.13 20.67 11.03
CA ALA A 699 -26.06 19.76 11.38
C ALA A 699 -24.70 20.35 10.98
N TRP A 700 -23.62 19.84 11.56
CA TRP A 700 -22.27 20.25 11.24
C TRP A 700 -21.35 19.03 11.13
N LYS A 701 -20.28 19.18 10.35
CA LYS A 701 -19.20 18.20 10.24
C LYS A 701 -17.85 18.89 10.10
N VAL A 702 -16.79 18.21 10.49
CA VAL A 702 -15.42 18.66 10.21
C VAL A 702 -15.04 18.21 8.79
N LYS A 703 -14.38 19.08 8.04
CA LYS A 703 -13.79 18.74 6.75
C LYS A 703 -12.65 17.74 6.96
N ALA A 704 -12.86 16.50 6.52
CA ALA A 704 -11.81 15.50 6.41
C ALA A 704 -10.86 15.81 5.24
N GLY A 705 -9.63 15.30 5.32
CA GLY A 705 -8.55 15.64 4.38
C GLY A 705 -7.42 16.40 5.05
#